data_AF-A0A813KFG7-F1
#
_entry.id   AF-A0A813KFG7-F1
#
_cell.length_a   1.000
_cell.length_b   1.000
_cell.length_c   1.000
_cell.angle_alpha   90.00
_cell.angle_beta   90.00
_cell.angle_gamma   90.00
#
_symmetry.space_group_name_H-M   'P 1'
#
loop_
_entity.id
_entity.type
_entity.pdbx_description
1 polymer ?
#
loop_
_entity_poly.entity_id
_entity_poly.type
_entity_poly.pdbx_seq_one_letter_code
_entity_poly.pdbx_strand_id
1 'polypeptide(L)'
;EIPEATADHLRKYVSQAKMLGVVAAIAVNGHVDEVSRIAEETEPGFKVNILHVPCWGAFVPALNALLNFAQGKGKKYILYQSLEVCCARDVLQRLLDHHTADTLVVGPVVDGHVFCDGEQPLNGRSSPWNTLALWSVRKLALTGFLCIADGLPDVPPSVSRETSMAFADELNPQDSMSSPMGSDGWWSHSEGASGPFGRQQSAPVASVPAGVEEVTAIALLQHLHGSDRSRAVLVKLPPHLEAKMSWAASWGQDEKRKKWHKYKMASKVSRPAAQLQELFKFQKSGSAQSLGEMVADAVSEQGGGSSGSTDMAGTVRRRVGGGCLQRRRSSKETEEAGAEVVDTSAASPVGAEEVGEDGPGGVGKVMHYGESIPPPPGVKWMCLAMCLLFYANSTAVLSTAFRHMNDAGAGSQSTVSFVALLMGGVYLPMPLSLWLTRTAVKRYSHIAGLLLFLGFLLLGHLIMVIGQVLIPNAWWPLLLARLVHGLGSGILFQTRHILATMSTSDQHVSLQTWNFEISDLGLGFGAIFPAATHHILAAANLWKPEAPELMPSLVFSLISLGCGVWVLVSFPRRPFALPERVRFSGGNGKDRRRISSGDDDRKFRYTTWLSGTTRIFVQSAIVPVVGLSMRDAHWTGNYRQTFAVAAIFLLPLPFEVFASSLSSGCGFRSRAKDDTNFSKLLSGGVGAAALLIAGLQPRNVVGEEGEFLALITRICELGILMIALGMAAPFNASKLYQQKDAERSIVVLEWLKAYAGRLLGPFAAVLMYSYAGYGPVLCVLCIATALVTLTA
;
A
#
# COMPACT_ATOMS: atom_id res chain seq x y z
N GLU A 1 13.54 13.57 -52.03
CA GLU A 1 12.65 14.74 -52.11
C GLU A 1 11.26 14.35 -51.58
N ILE A 2 10.48 15.30 -51.07
CA ILE A 2 9.12 15.01 -50.59
C ILE A 2 8.20 14.85 -51.82
N PRO A 3 7.36 13.80 -51.90
CA PRO A 3 6.41 13.66 -53.01
C PRO A 3 5.47 14.87 -53.10
N GLU A 4 5.18 15.34 -54.32
CA GLU A 4 4.40 16.57 -54.53
C GLU A 4 3.02 16.53 -53.85
N ALA A 5 2.34 15.39 -53.87
CA ALA A 5 1.07 15.22 -53.17
C ALA A 5 1.18 15.44 -51.65
N THR A 6 2.29 15.03 -51.04
CA THR A 6 2.59 15.29 -49.63
C THR A 6 2.93 16.75 -49.40
N ALA A 7 3.68 17.37 -50.32
CA ALA A 7 3.95 18.81 -50.29
C ALA A 7 2.64 19.62 -50.34
N ASP A 8 1.70 19.27 -51.22
CA ASP A 8 0.38 19.89 -51.30
C ASP A 8 -0.42 19.76 -50.00
N HIS A 9 -0.40 18.58 -49.38
CA HIS A 9 -1.05 18.38 -48.08
C HIS A 9 -0.38 19.20 -46.97
N LEU A 10 0.95 19.33 -46.98
CA LEU A 10 1.67 20.22 -46.07
C LEU A 10 1.25 21.68 -46.27
N ARG A 11 1.21 22.18 -47.51
CA ARG A 11 0.75 23.56 -47.82
C ARG A 11 -0.66 23.81 -47.28
N LYS A 12 -1.58 22.86 -47.50
CA LYS A 12 -2.95 22.93 -46.97
C LYS A 12 -2.99 22.96 -45.44
N TYR A 13 -2.23 22.09 -44.77
CA TYR A 13 -2.13 22.06 -43.32
C TYR A 13 -1.61 23.38 -42.75
N VAL A 14 -0.55 23.94 -43.33
CA VAL A 14 0.07 25.21 -42.88
C VAL A 14 -0.92 26.37 -42.99
N SER A 15 -1.56 26.52 -44.16
CA SER A 15 -2.58 27.55 -44.40
C SER A 15 -3.74 27.44 -43.42
N GLN A 16 -4.18 26.22 -43.14
CA GLN A 16 -5.25 25.96 -42.18
C GLN A 16 -4.84 26.24 -40.74
N ALA A 17 -3.66 25.82 -40.29
CA ALA A 17 -3.22 26.07 -38.92
C ALA A 17 -3.15 27.58 -38.63
N LYS A 18 -2.74 28.38 -39.63
CA LYS A 18 -2.81 29.85 -39.58
C LYS A 18 -4.26 30.34 -39.48
N MET A 19 -5.16 29.85 -40.34
CA MET A 19 -6.59 30.20 -40.33
C MET A 19 -7.27 29.89 -38.98
N LEU A 20 -6.92 28.75 -38.38
CA LEU A 20 -7.43 28.33 -37.06
C LEU A 20 -6.86 29.20 -35.92
N GLY A 21 -5.77 29.93 -36.16
CA GLY A 21 -5.11 30.76 -35.15
C GLY A 21 -4.44 29.94 -34.05
N VAL A 22 -3.92 28.76 -34.39
CA VAL A 22 -3.31 27.83 -33.42
C VAL A 22 -1.79 27.77 -33.56
N VAL A 23 -1.12 27.31 -32.50
CA VAL A 23 0.31 26.99 -32.57
C VAL A 23 0.48 25.68 -33.33
N ALA A 24 1.23 25.70 -34.44
CA ALA A 24 1.44 24.55 -35.29
C ALA A 24 2.77 23.84 -34.98
N ALA A 25 2.77 22.51 -35.03
CA ALA A 25 3.95 21.68 -34.97
C ALA A 25 3.80 20.44 -35.86
N ILE A 26 4.89 20.03 -36.53
CA ILE A 26 4.94 18.86 -37.40
C ILE A 26 6.12 17.99 -36.95
N ALA A 27 5.86 16.73 -36.64
CA ALA A 27 6.92 15.75 -36.41
C ALA A 27 7.37 15.14 -37.74
N VAL A 28 8.67 15.01 -37.95
CA VAL A 28 9.27 14.46 -39.18
C VAL A 28 10.41 13.50 -38.84
N ASN A 29 10.54 12.39 -39.56
CA ASN A 29 11.69 11.48 -39.42
C ASN A 29 12.91 11.93 -40.22
N GLY A 30 12.72 12.83 -41.19
CA GLY A 30 13.73 13.37 -42.08
C GLY A 30 13.18 14.59 -42.82
N HIS A 31 13.93 15.12 -43.78
CA HIS A 31 13.52 16.27 -44.61
C HIS A 31 13.13 17.53 -43.82
N VAL A 32 13.76 17.75 -42.66
CA VAL A 32 13.48 18.90 -41.76
C VAL A 32 13.55 20.23 -42.50
N ASP A 33 14.62 20.43 -43.29
CA ASP A 33 14.85 21.69 -44.02
C ASP A 33 13.81 21.90 -45.12
N GLU A 34 13.45 20.84 -45.84
CA GLU A 34 12.47 20.89 -46.93
C GLU A 34 11.07 21.20 -46.40
N VAL A 35 10.64 20.54 -45.31
CA VAL A 35 9.35 20.85 -44.67
C VAL A 35 9.33 22.27 -44.11
N SER A 36 10.45 22.74 -43.55
CA SER A 36 10.59 24.12 -43.07
C SER A 36 10.46 25.12 -44.22
N ARG A 37 11.11 24.85 -45.36
CA ARG A 37 11.03 25.67 -46.57
C ARG A 37 9.60 25.74 -47.10
N ILE A 38 8.93 24.60 -47.28
CA ILE A 38 7.54 24.55 -47.75
C ILE A 38 6.63 25.36 -46.82
N ALA A 39 6.80 25.23 -45.50
CA ALA A 39 5.98 25.97 -44.54
C ALA A 39 6.18 27.50 -44.66
N GLU A 40 7.43 27.96 -44.76
CA GLU A 40 7.75 29.39 -44.91
C GLU A 40 7.27 29.96 -46.25
N GLU A 41 7.41 29.21 -47.35
CA GLU A 41 6.93 29.61 -48.67
C GLU A 41 5.40 29.68 -48.75
N THR A 42 4.70 28.77 -48.05
CA THR A 42 3.24 28.73 -48.07
C THR A 42 2.61 29.89 -47.32
N GLU A 43 3.10 30.16 -46.10
CA GLU A 43 2.56 31.23 -45.25
C GLU A 43 3.70 32.01 -44.60
N PRO A 44 4.29 32.98 -45.32
CA PRO A 44 5.39 33.79 -44.81
C PRO A 44 5.06 34.44 -43.46
N GLY A 45 5.94 34.28 -42.48
CA GLY A 45 5.77 34.81 -41.13
C GLY A 45 4.87 33.98 -40.19
N PHE A 46 4.28 32.87 -40.64
CA PHE A 46 3.60 31.92 -39.75
C PHE A 46 4.55 30.80 -39.32
N LYS A 47 5.00 30.86 -38.06
CA LYS A 47 5.97 29.90 -37.54
C LYS A 47 5.36 28.52 -37.26
N VAL A 48 5.74 27.54 -38.08
CA VAL A 48 5.47 26.11 -37.83
C VAL A 48 6.69 25.47 -37.16
N ASN A 49 6.47 24.73 -36.06
CA ASN A 49 7.55 24.10 -35.31
C ASN A 49 7.83 22.69 -35.86
N ILE A 50 8.98 22.50 -36.50
CA ILE A 50 9.37 21.19 -37.05
C ILE A 50 10.14 20.40 -35.99
N LEU A 51 9.66 19.22 -35.64
CA LEU A 51 10.25 18.34 -34.63
C LEU A 51 10.89 17.13 -35.33
N HIS A 52 12.21 17.03 -35.27
CA HIS A 52 12.92 15.87 -35.81
C HIS A 52 12.84 14.68 -34.86
N VAL A 53 12.30 13.56 -35.34
CA VAL A 53 12.07 12.32 -34.57
C VAL A 53 12.82 11.17 -35.27
N PRO A 54 14.09 10.91 -34.92
CA PRO A 54 14.93 9.96 -35.65
C PRO A 54 14.46 8.50 -35.50
N CYS A 55 13.85 8.15 -34.37
CA CYS A 55 13.25 6.84 -34.14
C CYS A 55 11.74 6.94 -34.35
N TRP A 56 11.29 6.76 -35.60
CA TRP A 56 9.89 6.99 -35.96
C TRP A 56 8.91 5.96 -35.38
N GLY A 57 9.34 4.70 -35.26
CA GLY A 57 8.43 3.59 -34.91
C GLY A 57 7.34 3.44 -35.95
N ALA A 58 6.12 3.08 -35.52
CA ALA A 58 4.95 3.13 -36.39
C ALA A 58 4.31 4.53 -36.31
N PHE A 59 3.93 4.97 -35.11
CA PHE A 59 3.25 6.24 -34.88
C PHE A 59 3.60 6.90 -33.53
N VAL A 60 3.85 6.10 -32.49
CA VAL A 60 3.89 6.55 -31.09
C VAL A 60 5.00 7.59 -30.80
N PRO A 61 6.25 7.43 -31.26
CA PRO A 61 7.31 8.41 -31.01
C PRO A 61 6.98 9.81 -31.54
N ALA A 62 6.43 9.91 -32.76
CA ALA A 62 6.05 11.19 -33.35
C ALA A 62 4.93 11.87 -32.55
N LEU A 63 3.92 11.12 -32.13
CA LEU A 63 2.81 11.64 -31.35
C LEU A 63 3.26 12.10 -29.96
N ASN A 64 4.13 11.34 -29.29
CA ASN A 64 4.68 11.71 -27.99
C ASN A 64 5.64 12.92 -28.07
N ALA A 65 6.39 13.08 -29.17
CA ALA A 65 7.19 14.28 -29.41
C ALA A 65 6.30 15.54 -29.51
N LEU A 66 5.18 15.45 -30.23
CA LEU A 66 4.19 16.53 -30.32
C LEU A 66 3.52 16.82 -28.96
N LEU A 67 3.21 15.78 -28.17
CA LEU A 67 2.67 15.93 -26.82
C LEU A 67 3.64 16.68 -25.90
N ASN A 68 4.91 16.27 -25.89
CA ASN A 68 5.95 16.92 -25.10
C ASN A 68 6.14 18.38 -25.52
N PHE A 69 6.07 18.68 -26.82
CA PHE A 69 6.10 20.05 -27.32
C PHE A 69 4.90 20.86 -26.78
N ALA A 70 3.68 20.34 -26.89
CA ALA A 70 2.48 21.02 -26.39
C ALA A 70 2.54 21.25 -24.86
N GLN A 71 3.03 20.27 -24.11
CA GLN A 71 3.25 20.36 -22.66
C GLN A 71 4.30 21.42 -22.32
N GLY A 72 5.45 21.42 -23.00
CA GLY A 72 6.51 22.42 -22.82
C GLY A 72 6.07 23.84 -23.16
N LYS A 73 5.04 23.99 -24.00
CA LYS A 73 4.39 25.27 -24.31
C LYS A 73 3.21 25.61 -23.39
N GLY A 74 2.96 24.81 -22.36
CA GLY A 74 1.89 25.03 -21.38
C GLY A 74 0.48 24.99 -22.00
N LYS A 75 0.29 24.25 -23.09
CA LYS A 75 -1.01 24.17 -23.78
C LYS A 75 -1.98 23.30 -22.98
N LYS A 76 -3.24 23.74 -22.92
CA LYS A 76 -4.33 22.98 -22.28
C LYS A 76 -4.77 21.80 -23.14
N TYR A 77 -4.80 22.01 -24.45
CA TYR A 77 -5.27 21.05 -25.43
C TYR A 77 -4.26 20.86 -26.56
N ILE A 78 -4.28 19.68 -27.18
CA ILE A 78 -3.55 19.37 -28.40
C ILE A 78 -4.52 18.75 -29.42
N LEU A 79 -4.54 19.29 -30.64
CA LEU A 79 -5.29 18.74 -31.76
C LEU A 79 -4.34 17.90 -32.61
N TYR A 80 -4.51 16.58 -32.61
CA TYR A 80 -3.86 15.72 -33.59
C TYR A 80 -4.67 15.73 -34.88
N GLN A 81 -3.97 15.84 -36.00
CA GLN A 81 -4.56 15.98 -37.32
C GLN A 81 -3.68 15.30 -38.37
N SER A 82 -4.30 14.50 -39.24
CA SER A 82 -3.65 13.99 -40.45
C SER A 82 -3.49 15.10 -41.49
N LEU A 83 -2.39 15.09 -42.25
CA LEU A 83 -2.19 16.00 -43.38
C LEU A 83 -3.28 15.87 -44.47
N GLU A 84 -3.98 14.72 -44.53
CA GLU A 84 -5.07 14.45 -45.46
C GLU A 84 -6.42 15.06 -45.02
N VAL A 85 -6.48 15.67 -43.83
CA VAL A 85 -7.71 16.25 -43.26
C VAL A 85 -7.60 17.75 -43.22
N CYS A 86 -8.72 18.42 -43.48
CA CYS A 86 -8.91 19.84 -43.24
C CYS A 86 -10.22 20.04 -42.47
N CYS A 87 -10.22 20.97 -41.52
CA CYS A 87 -11.42 21.44 -40.83
C CYS A 87 -11.44 22.96 -40.70
N ALA A 88 -12.63 23.55 -40.76
CA ALA A 88 -12.83 24.96 -40.48
C ALA A 88 -12.86 25.24 -38.96
N ARG A 89 -12.72 26.52 -38.60
CA ARG A 89 -12.66 26.98 -37.19
C ARG A 89 -13.90 26.63 -36.38
N ASP A 90 -15.06 26.62 -37.00
CA ASP A 90 -16.33 26.25 -36.38
C ASP A 90 -16.41 24.75 -36.05
N VAL A 91 -15.79 23.88 -36.84
CA VAL A 91 -15.61 22.47 -36.51
C VAL A 91 -14.74 22.32 -35.26
N LEU A 92 -13.58 23.00 -35.21
CA LEU A 92 -12.71 22.97 -34.03
C LEU A 92 -13.41 23.54 -32.78
N GLN A 93 -14.16 24.64 -32.93
CA GLN A 93 -14.96 25.20 -31.86
C GLN A 93 -15.99 24.19 -31.36
N ARG A 94 -16.67 23.47 -32.27
CA ARG A 94 -17.63 22.44 -31.89
C ARG A 94 -16.97 21.30 -31.10
N LEU A 95 -15.75 20.90 -31.43
CA LEU A 95 -15.01 19.89 -30.64
C LEU A 95 -14.63 20.43 -29.25
N LEU A 96 -14.25 21.71 -29.16
CA LEU A 96 -13.96 22.37 -27.88
C LEU A 96 -15.18 22.46 -26.97
N ASP A 97 -16.37 22.73 -27.53
CA ASP A 97 -17.61 22.82 -26.77
C ASP A 97 -17.96 21.50 -26.04
N HIS A 98 -17.50 20.36 -26.56
CA HIS A 98 -17.64 19.03 -25.95
C HIS A 98 -16.48 18.65 -25.01
N HIS A 99 -15.48 19.52 -24.87
CA HIS A 99 -14.31 19.27 -24.05
C HIS A 99 -14.48 19.82 -22.62
N THR A 100 -14.97 18.97 -21.71
CA THR A 100 -15.21 19.28 -20.30
C THR A 100 -14.00 18.91 -19.41
N ALA A 101 -14.08 19.20 -18.11
CA ALA A 101 -13.07 18.79 -17.13
C ALA A 101 -12.85 17.27 -17.10
N ASP A 102 -13.89 16.50 -17.41
CA ASP A 102 -13.92 15.03 -17.39
C ASP A 102 -13.63 14.40 -18.77
N THR A 103 -13.56 15.22 -19.81
CA THR A 103 -13.22 14.77 -21.15
C THR A 103 -11.71 14.53 -21.28
N LEU A 104 -11.32 13.38 -21.82
CA LEU A 104 -9.96 13.05 -22.21
C LEU A 104 -9.70 13.49 -23.66
N VAL A 105 -10.58 13.06 -24.57
CA VAL A 105 -10.45 13.29 -26.01
C VAL A 105 -11.82 13.50 -26.65
N VAL A 106 -11.88 14.39 -27.64
CA VAL A 106 -13.05 14.62 -28.51
C VAL A 106 -12.62 14.51 -29.97
N GLY A 107 -13.40 13.85 -30.81
CA GLY A 107 -13.20 13.89 -32.27
C GLY A 107 -14.52 13.74 -33.01
N PRO A 108 -14.58 14.16 -34.28
CA PRO A 108 -15.78 14.01 -35.09
C PRO A 108 -15.91 12.58 -35.61
N VAL A 109 -17.15 12.18 -35.89
CA VAL A 109 -17.44 11.00 -36.71
C VAL A 109 -16.89 11.26 -38.11
N VAL A 110 -16.09 10.32 -38.61
CA VAL A 110 -15.65 10.26 -40.02
C VAL A 110 -15.95 8.89 -40.61
N ASP A 111 -15.94 8.79 -41.94
CA ASP A 111 -16.21 7.55 -42.67
C ASP A 111 -15.42 6.35 -42.11
N GLY A 112 -16.13 5.27 -41.81
CA GLY A 112 -15.57 4.05 -41.20
C GLY A 112 -15.72 3.94 -39.69
N HIS A 113 -16.16 5.00 -38.99
CA HIS A 113 -16.68 4.87 -37.64
C HIS A 113 -18.01 4.11 -37.63
N VAL A 114 -18.28 3.42 -36.52
CA VAL A 114 -19.61 2.87 -36.20
C VAL A 114 -20.16 3.72 -35.08
N PHE A 115 -20.85 4.81 -35.46
CA PHE A 115 -21.40 5.76 -34.50
C PHE A 115 -22.77 5.29 -34.01
N CYS A 116 -22.91 5.19 -32.69
CA CYS A 116 -24.15 4.95 -31.98
C CYS A 116 -24.23 5.93 -30.82
N ASP A 117 -25.41 6.49 -30.55
CA ASP A 117 -25.61 7.39 -29.43
C ASP A 117 -25.42 6.66 -28.09
N GLY A 118 -25.00 7.39 -27.05
CA GLY A 118 -24.77 6.85 -25.71
C GLY A 118 -23.38 6.27 -25.48
N GLU A 119 -23.25 5.48 -24.42
CA GLU A 119 -21.99 4.81 -24.08
C GLU A 119 -21.75 3.61 -24.99
N GLN A 120 -20.55 3.53 -25.55
CA GLN A 120 -20.18 2.47 -26.50
C GLN A 120 -18.93 1.74 -26.02
N PRO A 121 -18.82 0.42 -26.25
CA PRO A 121 -17.58 -0.31 -26.01
C PRO A 121 -16.41 0.32 -26.76
N LEU A 122 -15.30 0.55 -26.07
CA LEU A 122 -14.12 1.16 -26.65
C LEU A 122 -13.44 0.20 -27.65
N ASN A 123 -13.39 0.60 -28.92
CA ASN A 123 -12.64 -0.09 -29.97
C ASN A 123 -12.20 0.94 -31.03
N GLY A 124 -11.44 0.51 -32.04
CA GLY A 124 -10.92 1.42 -33.05
C GLY A 124 -11.96 1.95 -34.06
N ARG A 125 -13.25 1.67 -33.92
CA ARG A 125 -14.35 2.26 -34.71
C ARG A 125 -15.34 3.09 -33.87
N SER A 126 -15.27 3.00 -32.55
CA SER A 126 -16.04 3.82 -31.59
C SER A 126 -15.21 4.90 -30.91
N SER A 127 -13.87 4.81 -30.96
CA SER A 127 -12.94 5.81 -30.42
C SER A 127 -12.70 6.98 -31.37
N PRO A 128 -12.56 8.23 -30.87
CA PRO A 128 -12.06 9.34 -31.68
C PRO A 128 -10.67 9.08 -32.28
N TRP A 129 -10.53 9.18 -33.60
CA TRP A 129 -9.26 8.97 -34.29
C TRP A 129 -8.34 10.20 -34.29
N ASN A 130 -7.03 9.99 -34.09
CA ASN A 130 -5.99 11.02 -34.25
C ASN A 130 -5.89 11.62 -35.67
N THR A 131 -6.67 11.09 -36.62
CA THR A 131 -6.96 11.73 -37.90
C THR A 131 -7.50 13.15 -37.71
N LEU A 132 -8.35 13.37 -36.71
CA LEU A 132 -8.74 14.69 -36.21
C LEU A 132 -9.29 14.55 -34.77
N ALA A 133 -8.44 14.65 -33.75
CA ALA A 133 -8.85 14.48 -32.36
C ALA A 133 -8.21 15.52 -31.43
N LEU A 134 -9.04 16.13 -30.58
CA LEU A 134 -8.67 17.13 -29.59
C LEU A 134 -8.51 16.48 -28.20
N TRP A 135 -7.29 16.46 -27.69
CA TRP A 135 -6.93 15.83 -26.43
C TRP A 135 -6.66 16.85 -25.31
N SER A 136 -6.94 16.44 -24.08
CA SER A 136 -6.44 17.13 -22.88
C SER A 136 -4.95 16.83 -22.69
N VAL A 137 -4.09 17.85 -22.81
CA VAL A 137 -2.64 17.70 -22.61
C VAL A 137 -2.35 17.23 -21.20
N ARG A 138 -3.03 17.80 -20.20
CA ARG A 138 -2.85 17.45 -18.79
C ARG A 138 -3.09 15.96 -18.52
N LYS A 139 -4.14 15.38 -19.10
CA LYS A 139 -4.50 13.97 -18.89
C LYS A 139 -3.63 13.04 -19.73
N LEU A 140 -3.46 13.35 -21.01
CA LEU A 140 -2.67 12.52 -21.92
C LEU A 140 -1.19 12.47 -21.50
N ALA A 141 -0.61 13.57 -20.98
CA ALA A 141 0.77 13.62 -20.53
C ALA A 141 1.09 12.73 -19.30
N LEU A 142 0.07 12.14 -18.65
CA LEU A 142 0.30 11.20 -17.55
C LEU A 142 0.89 9.86 -18.05
N THR A 143 0.58 9.49 -19.29
CA THR A 143 1.03 8.23 -19.89
C THR A 143 1.72 8.41 -21.23
N GLY A 144 1.35 9.45 -21.98
CA GLY A 144 1.58 9.52 -23.42
C GLY A 144 0.79 8.45 -24.18
N PHE A 145 1.10 8.31 -25.46
CA PHE A 145 0.75 7.13 -26.26
C PHE A 145 1.70 5.98 -25.92
N LEU A 146 1.16 4.77 -25.85
CA LEU A 146 1.87 3.59 -25.34
C LEU A 146 2.61 2.88 -26.46
N CYS A 147 3.87 2.48 -26.22
CA CYS A 147 4.68 1.77 -27.21
C CYS A 147 4.06 0.45 -27.70
N ILE A 148 3.12 -0.14 -26.96
CA ILE A 148 2.38 -1.34 -27.43
C ILE A 148 1.58 -1.06 -28.71
N ALA A 149 1.19 0.19 -28.95
CA ALA A 149 0.50 0.59 -30.18
C ALA A 149 1.42 0.69 -31.40
N ASP A 150 2.75 0.68 -31.20
CA ASP A 150 3.71 0.49 -32.29
C ASP A 150 3.89 -1.00 -32.66
N GLY A 151 3.18 -1.90 -31.97
CA GLY A 151 3.28 -3.34 -32.13
C GLY A 151 4.40 -3.95 -31.29
N LEU A 152 4.30 -5.26 -31.03
CA LEU A 152 5.35 -6.03 -30.37
C LEU A 152 5.90 -7.07 -31.34
N PRO A 153 7.24 -7.15 -31.51
CA PRO A 153 7.83 -8.20 -32.33
C PRO A 153 7.56 -9.56 -31.69
N ASP A 154 7.42 -10.59 -32.52
CA ASP A 154 7.35 -11.97 -32.04
C ASP A 154 8.59 -12.25 -31.19
N VAL A 155 8.37 -12.71 -29.95
CA VAL A 155 9.48 -13.20 -29.13
C VAL A 155 10.00 -14.44 -29.85
N PRO A 156 11.24 -14.47 -30.38
CA PRO A 156 11.74 -15.67 -30.99
C PRO A 156 11.70 -16.78 -29.92
N PRO A 157 11.22 -17.99 -30.26
CA PRO A 157 11.24 -19.11 -29.33
C PRO A 157 12.67 -19.22 -28.81
N SER A 158 12.83 -19.36 -27.49
CA SER A 158 14.13 -19.36 -26.84
C SER A 158 15.03 -20.45 -27.41
N VAL A 159 15.76 -20.13 -28.47
CA VAL A 159 16.86 -20.95 -28.96
C VAL A 159 17.96 -20.78 -27.93
N SER A 160 18.38 -21.90 -27.34
CA SER A 160 19.55 -22.00 -26.49
C SER A 160 20.71 -21.19 -27.11
N ARG A 161 21.35 -20.39 -26.26
CA ARG A 161 22.28 -19.30 -26.57
C ARG A 161 23.61 -19.73 -27.23
N GLU A 162 23.66 -20.87 -27.88
CA GLU A 162 24.87 -21.43 -28.51
C GLU A 162 24.94 -21.19 -30.02
N THR A 163 23.86 -20.76 -30.69
CA THR A 163 23.85 -20.65 -32.17
C THR A 163 23.75 -19.20 -32.70
N SER A 164 23.63 -18.19 -31.84
CA SER A 164 23.31 -16.82 -32.26
C SER A 164 24.51 -15.93 -32.65
N MET A 165 25.73 -16.48 -32.74
CA MET A 165 26.91 -15.70 -33.18
C MET A 165 27.23 -15.84 -34.68
N ALA A 166 26.47 -16.64 -35.45
CA ALA A 166 26.79 -16.92 -36.86
C ALA A 166 25.93 -16.16 -37.90
N PHE A 167 24.96 -15.33 -37.49
CA PHE A 167 23.98 -14.70 -38.40
C PHE A 167 24.03 -13.16 -38.49
N ALA A 168 25.03 -12.52 -37.89
CA ALA A 168 25.11 -11.06 -37.82
C ALA A 168 25.87 -10.37 -38.98
N ASP A 169 26.39 -11.11 -39.96
CA ASP A 169 27.35 -10.58 -40.94
C ASP A 169 26.79 -10.35 -42.36
N GLU A 170 25.48 -10.44 -42.59
CA GLU A 170 24.92 -10.38 -43.95
C GLU A 170 23.65 -9.51 -44.08
N LEU A 171 23.68 -8.30 -43.51
CA LEU A 171 22.66 -7.27 -43.79
C LEU A 171 23.30 -6.08 -44.51
N ASN A 172 22.99 -5.96 -45.81
CA ASN A 172 23.44 -4.93 -46.71
C ASN A 172 22.90 -3.54 -46.29
N PRO A 173 23.74 -2.55 -45.91
CA PRO A 173 23.29 -1.29 -45.31
C PRO A 173 22.57 -0.31 -46.26
N GLN A 174 22.42 -0.61 -47.56
CA GLN A 174 21.98 0.37 -48.56
C GLN A 174 20.48 0.35 -48.89
N ASP A 175 19.70 -0.67 -48.50
CA ASP A 175 18.28 -0.78 -48.92
C ASP A 175 17.25 -0.14 -47.97
N SER A 176 17.64 0.45 -46.84
CA SER A 176 16.69 0.89 -45.79
C SER A 176 16.38 2.39 -45.72
N MET A 177 16.92 3.24 -46.60
CA MET A 177 16.93 4.71 -46.40
C MET A 177 16.06 5.55 -47.37
N SER A 178 15.28 4.97 -48.29
CA SER A 178 14.64 5.75 -49.38
C SER A 178 13.09 5.75 -49.41
N SER A 179 12.40 5.34 -48.35
CA SER A 179 10.92 5.44 -48.34
C SER A 179 10.44 6.83 -47.89
N PRO A 180 9.60 7.52 -48.71
CA PRO A 180 9.17 8.87 -48.40
C PRO A 180 8.16 8.87 -47.25
N MET A 181 8.54 9.46 -46.11
CA MET A 181 7.68 9.89 -44.99
C MET A 181 6.39 9.08 -44.78
N GLY A 182 6.50 7.92 -44.13
CA GLY A 182 5.35 7.12 -43.73
C GLY A 182 5.73 5.71 -43.30
N SER A 183 4.80 5.03 -42.65
CA SER A 183 4.90 3.63 -42.20
C SER A 183 5.07 2.60 -43.33
N ASP A 184 5.28 3.04 -44.59
CA ASP A 184 5.17 2.20 -45.78
C ASP A 184 6.31 1.17 -45.88
N GLY A 185 7.53 1.55 -45.46
CA GLY A 185 8.68 0.63 -45.43
C GLY A 185 8.55 -0.50 -44.40
N TRP A 186 7.80 -0.29 -43.32
CA TRP A 186 7.57 -1.29 -42.26
C TRP A 186 6.80 -2.52 -42.77
N TRP A 187 5.85 -2.34 -43.69
CA TRP A 187 4.98 -3.43 -44.16
C TRP A 187 5.63 -4.31 -45.23
N SER A 188 6.49 -3.74 -46.07
CA SER A 188 7.19 -4.46 -47.15
C SER A 188 8.06 -5.61 -46.65
N HIS A 189 8.54 -5.56 -45.41
CA HIS A 189 9.38 -6.63 -44.84
C HIS A 189 8.58 -7.85 -44.35
N SER A 190 7.26 -7.76 -44.16
CA SER A 190 6.46 -8.84 -43.55
C SER A 190 5.90 -9.87 -44.55
N GLU A 191 5.84 -9.56 -45.86
CA GLU A 191 5.22 -10.45 -46.86
C GLU A 191 6.18 -11.47 -47.49
N GLY A 192 7.49 -11.44 -47.19
CA GLY A 192 8.50 -12.23 -47.90
C GLY A 192 8.83 -13.64 -47.35
N ALA A 193 8.24 -14.09 -46.24
CA ALA A 193 8.77 -15.22 -45.46
C ALA A 193 8.07 -16.59 -45.66
N SER A 194 7.31 -16.82 -46.74
CA SER A 194 6.67 -18.12 -47.01
C SER A 194 7.42 -18.94 -48.07
N GLY A 195 8.51 -19.59 -47.66
CA GLY A 195 9.22 -20.60 -48.47
C GLY A 195 8.56 -22.00 -48.39
N PRO A 196 8.68 -22.85 -49.43
CA PRO A 196 7.94 -24.10 -49.55
C PRO A 196 8.71 -25.26 -48.88
N PHE A 197 8.80 -25.30 -47.55
CA PHE A 197 9.19 -26.53 -46.85
C PHE A 197 8.34 -26.73 -45.60
N GLY A 198 7.43 -27.71 -45.70
CA GLY A 198 6.51 -28.10 -44.66
C GLY A 198 7.23 -28.71 -43.45
N ARG A 199 7.26 -27.95 -42.36
CA ARG A 199 7.43 -28.46 -41.00
C ARG A 199 6.22 -28.02 -40.21
N GLN A 200 5.55 -28.96 -39.55
CA GLN A 200 4.48 -28.68 -38.59
C GLN A 200 5.02 -27.77 -37.48
N GLN A 201 4.81 -26.46 -37.64
CA GLN A 201 5.10 -25.45 -36.64
C GLN A 201 3.93 -25.42 -35.64
N SER A 202 4.27 -25.56 -34.35
CA SER A 202 3.41 -25.16 -33.24
C SER A 202 2.84 -23.76 -33.50
N ALA A 203 1.53 -23.58 -33.27
CA ALA A 203 0.81 -22.33 -33.55
C ALA A 203 1.64 -21.10 -33.17
N PRO A 204 1.94 -20.18 -34.12
CA PRO A 204 2.76 -19.01 -33.84
C PRO A 204 2.09 -18.19 -32.73
N VAL A 205 2.85 -17.85 -31.70
CA VAL A 205 2.43 -16.90 -30.68
C VAL A 205 2.14 -15.59 -31.41
N ALA A 206 0.88 -15.17 -31.47
CA ALA A 206 0.45 -14.08 -32.33
C ALA A 206 1.13 -12.76 -31.93
N SER A 207 1.87 -12.16 -32.87
CA SER A 207 2.39 -10.79 -32.76
C SER A 207 1.26 -9.81 -32.47
N VAL A 208 1.57 -8.79 -31.65
CA VAL A 208 0.64 -7.69 -31.41
C VAL A 208 0.82 -6.67 -32.54
N PRO A 209 -0.19 -6.44 -33.40
CA PRO A 209 -0.06 -5.56 -34.55
C PRO A 209 -0.04 -4.08 -34.15
N ALA A 210 0.62 -3.25 -34.96
CA ALA A 210 0.71 -1.79 -34.76
C ALA A 210 -0.53 -1.01 -35.24
N GLY A 211 -0.66 0.24 -34.77
CA GLY A 211 -1.72 1.22 -35.08
C GLY A 211 -2.81 1.29 -34.00
N VAL A 212 -3.78 2.22 -34.12
CA VAL A 212 -4.85 2.47 -33.12
C VAL A 212 -4.36 2.86 -31.73
N GLU A 213 -3.32 3.68 -31.71
CA GLU A 213 -2.72 4.22 -30.49
C GLU A 213 -3.70 5.00 -29.61
N GLU A 214 -4.73 5.61 -30.20
CA GLU A 214 -5.81 6.28 -29.48
C GLU A 214 -6.51 5.34 -28.51
N VAL A 215 -6.75 4.08 -28.91
CA VAL A 215 -7.52 3.11 -28.12
C VAL A 215 -6.76 2.70 -26.87
N THR A 216 -5.47 2.41 -26.99
CA THR A 216 -4.65 1.97 -25.85
C THR A 216 -4.41 3.10 -24.86
N ALA A 217 -4.21 4.34 -25.35
CA ALA A 217 -4.10 5.52 -24.51
C ALA A 217 -5.41 5.81 -23.74
N ILE A 218 -6.56 5.78 -24.43
CA ILE A 218 -7.88 5.96 -23.80
C ILE A 218 -8.11 4.87 -22.76
N ALA A 219 -7.91 3.59 -23.12
CA ALA A 219 -8.17 2.46 -22.23
C ALA A 219 -7.34 2.53 -20.95
N LEU A 220 -6.04 2.84 -21.05
CA LEU A 220 -5.19 2.97 -19.87
C LEU A 220 -5.61 4.16 -19.00
N LEU A 221 -5.92 5.32 -19.59
CA LEU A 221 -6.31 6.50 -18.82
C LEU A 221 -7.70 6.37 -18.19
N GLN A 222 -8.62 5.65 -18.83
CA GLN A 222 -9.90 5.26 -18.23
C GLN A 222 -9.69 4.23 -17.11
N HIS A 223 -8.76 3.29 -17.29
CA HIS A 223 -8.41 2.33 -16.23
C HIS A 223 -7.79 3.03 -15.01
N LEU A 224 -6.93 4.02 -15.21
CA LEU A 224 -6.25 4.74 -14.13
C LEU A 224 -7.14 5.76 -13.41
N HIS A 225 -8.03 6.45 -14.14
CA HIS A 225 -8.81 7.56 -13.58
C HIS A 225 -10.31 7.29 -13.46
N GLY A 226 -10.82 6.20 -14.01
CA GLY A 226 -12.25 5.97 -14.19
C GLY A 226 -12.73 6.46 -15.56
N SER A 227 -13.69 5.75 -16.14
CA SER A 227 -14.30 6.10 -17.44
C SER A 227 -15.08 7.42 -17.38
N ASP A 228 -15.63 7.74 -16.21
CA ASP A 228 -16.34 8.98 -15.89
C ASP A 228 -15.43 10.21 -15.93
N ARG A 229 -14.17 10.10 -15.47
CA ARG A 229 -13.19 11.20 -15.42
C ARG A 229 -12.23 11.25 -16.60
N SER A 230 -12.28 10.28 -17.51
CA SER A 230 -11.44 10.19 -18.72
C SER A 230 -12.28 9.85 -19.95
N ARG A 231 -13.33 10.63 -20.21
CA ARG A 231 -14.29 10.35 -21.29
C ARG A 231 -13.67 10.52 -22.68
N ALA A 232 -13.85 9.54 -23.55
CA ALA A 232 -13.59 9.68 -24.98
C ALA A 232 -14.92 9.94 -25.70
N VAL A 233 -15.02 11.09 -26.37
CA VAL A 233 -16.29 11.58 -26.94
C VAL A 233 -16.18 11.62 -28.46
N LEU A 234 -16.99 10.80 -29.13
CA LEU A 234 -17.14 10.85 -30.58
C LEU A 234 -18.37 11.71 -30.92
N VAL A 235 -18.21 12.69 -31.80
CA VAL A 235 -19.23 13.72 -32.07
C VAL A 235 -19.73 13.60 -33.50
N LYS A 236 -21.02 13.30 -33.69
CA LYS A 236 -21.67 13.44 -34.99
C LYS A 236 -21.86 14.92 -35.30
N LEU A 237 -21.19 15.42 -36.33
CA LEU A 237 -21.30 16.82 -36.72
C LEU A 237 -22.64 17.08 -37.41
N PRO A 238 -23.27 18.26 -37.21
CA PRO A 238 -24.36 18.71 -38.06
C PRO A 238 -23.92 18.78 -39.54
N PRO A 239 -24.82 18.54 -40.51
CA PRO A 239 -24.46 18.49 -41.93
C PRO A 239 -23.69 19.73 -42.44
N HIS A 240 -24.03 20.92 -41.93
CA HIS A 240 -23.38 22.17 -42.32
C HIS A 240 -21.95 22.33 -41.75
N LEU A 241 -21.61 21.64 -40.66
CA LEU A 241 -20.24 21.57 -40.11
C LEU A 241 -19.47 20.40 -40.73
N GLU A 242 -20.13 19.28 -40.97
CA GLU A 242 -19.55 18.14 -41.68
C GLU A 242 -19.07 18.55 -43.08
N ALA A 243 -19.86 19.33 -43.83
CA ALA A 243 -19.46 19.88 -45.12
C ALA A 243 -18.24 20.83 -45.08
N LYS A 244 -17.87 21.33 -43.89
CA LYS A 244 -16.68 22.18 -43.65
C LYS A 244 -15.49 21.39 -43.15
N MET A 245 -15.63 20.07 -43.07
CA MET A 245 -14.55 19.13 -42.85
C MET A 245 -14.35 18.36 -44.15
N SER A 246 -13.10 18.21 -44.57
CA SER A 246 -12.76 17.38 -45.72
C SER A 246 -11.70 16.37 -45.31
N TRP A 247 -11.92 15.10 -45.65
CA TRP A 247 -10.92 14.06 -45.54
C TRP A 247 -10.65 13.51 -46.93
N ALA A 248 -9.47 13.82 -47.47
CA ALA A 248 -9.08 13.43 -48.82
C ALA A 248 -8.65 11.95 -48.85
N ALA A 249 -9.62 11.04 -48.85
CA ALA A 249 -9.40 9.60 -48.99
C ALA A 249 -9.27 9.15 -50.47
N SER A 250 -9.14 10.07 -51.43
CA SER A 250 -8.96 9.75 -52.85
C SER A 250 -7.47 9.64 -53.19
N TRP A 251 -6.92 8.43 -53.21
CA TRP A 251 -5.51 8.19 -53.54
C TRP A 251 -5.23 8.03 -55.05
N GLY A 252 -6.11 8.58 -55.91
CA GLY A 252 -5.97 8.48 -57.37
C GLY A 252 -5.85 7.03 -57.88
N GLN A 253 -4.80 6.75 -58.64
CA GLN A 253 -4.46 5.42 -59.19
C GLN A 253 -3.53 4.60 -58.27
N ASP A 254 -3.28 5.04 -57.03
CA ASP A 254 -2.44 4.30 -56.08
C ASP A 254 -3.21 3.12 -55.45
N GLU A 255 -3.23 2.01 -56.19
CA GLU A 255 -3.89 0.77 -55.76
C GLU A 255 -3.25 0.15 -54.51
N LYS A 256 -1.96 0.38 -54.24
CA LYS A 256 -1.31 -0.09 -53.02
C LYS A 256 -1.87 0.63 -51.80
N ARG A 257 -1.97 1.96 -51.87
CA ARG A 257 -2.56 2.78 -50.80
C ARG A 257 -4.03 2.46 -50.55
N LYS A 258 -4.82 2.19 -51.60
CA LYS A 258 -6.22 1.71 -51.49
C LYS A 258 -6.32 0.38 -50.75
N LYS A 259 -5.54 -0.62 -51.16
CA LYS A 259 -5.51 -1.94 -50.51
C LYS A 259 -5.10 -1.82 -49.05
N TRP A 260 -4.07 -1.01 -48.77
CA TRP A 260 -3.61 -0.72 -47.42
C TRP A 260 -4.70 -0.07 -46.56
N HIS A 261 -5.38 0.95 -47.09
CA HIS A 261 -6.49 1.58 -46.38
C HIS A 261 -7.61 0.59 -46.07
N LYS A 262 -8.02 -0.23 -47.05
CA LYS A 262 -9.03 -1.28 -46.85
C LYS A 262 -8.62 -2.26 -45.74
N TYR A 263 -7.36 -2.70 -45.74
CA TYR A 263 -6.81 -3.55 -44.67
C TYR A 263 -6.82 -2.83 -43.31
N LYS A 264 -6.37 -1.58 -43.23
CA LYS A 264 -6.39 -0.80 -41.98
C LYS A 264 -7.81 -0.68 -41.41
N MET A 265 -8.79 -0.41 -42.27
CA MET A 265 -10.19 -0.26 -41.87
C MET A 265 -10.81 -1.58 -41.42
N ALA A 266 -10.48 -2.70 -42.07
CA ALA A 266 -10.93 -4.03 -41.66
C ALA A 266 -10.35 -4.44 -40.30
N SER A 267 -9.12 -4.03 -40.01
CA SER A 267 -8.39 -4.39 -38.79
C SER A 267 -8.55 -3.40 -37.62
N LYS A 268 -9.40 -2.37 -37.74
CA LYS A 268 -9.66 -1.38 -36.67
C LYS A 268 -10.34 -1.98 -35.42
N VAL A 269 -10.84 -3.22 -35.48
CA VAL A 269 -11.43 -3.92 -34.32
C VAL A 269 -10.47 -4.96 -33.73
N SER A 270 -9.82 -5.77 -34.56
CA SER A 270 -8.94 -6.85 -34.11
C SER A 270 -7.60 -6.36 -33.53
N ARG A 271 -6.98 -5.32 -34.11
CA ARG A 271 -5.71 -4.76 -33.61
C ARG A 271 -5.81 -4.18 -32.20
N PRO A 272 -6.77 -3.29 -31.89
CA PRO A 272 -6.88 -2.79 -30.53
C PRO A 272 -7.24 -3.90 -29.55
N ALA A 273 -8.06 -4.89 -29.94
CA ALA A 273 -8.36 -6.03 -29.09
C ALA A 273 -7.08 -6.80 -28.68
N ALA A 274 -6.19 -7.08 -29.63
CA ALA A 274 -4.90 -7.73 -29.35
C ALA A 274 -4.00 -6.87 -28.45
N GLN A 275 -3.92 -5.56 -28.71
CA GLN A 275 -3.15 -4.63 -27.89
C GLN A 275 -3.69 -4.52 -26.47
N LEU A 276 -5.01 -4.41 -26.30
CA LEU A 276 -5.66 -4.35 -24.98
C LEU A 276 -5.52 -5.67 -24.24
N GLN A 277 -5.66 -6.81 -24.94
CA GLN A 277 -5.44 -8.12 -24.35
C GLN A 277 -4.02 -8.22 -23.79
N GLU A 278 -3.01 -7.82 -24.55
CA GLU A 278 -1.62 -7.84 -24.13
C GLU A 278 -1.35 -6.82 -23.01
N LEU A 279 -1.86 -5.58 -23.14
CA LEU A 279 -1.72 -4.51 -22.14
C LEU A 279 -2.25 -4.95 -20.77
N PHE A 280 -3.37 -5.69 -20.76
CA PHE A 280 -4.05 -6.13 -19.54
C PHE A 280 -3.91 -7.63 -19.27
N LYS A 281 -3.04 -8.37 -19.97
CA LYS A 281 -2.96 -9.85 -19.86
C LYS A 281 -2.69 -10.35 -18.45
N PHE A 282 -1.94 -9.58 -17.66
CA PHE A 282 -1.59 -9.94 -16.30
C PHE A 282 -2.75 -9.78 -15.31
N GLN A 283 -3.86 -9.14 -15.72
CA GLN A 283 -5.08 -9.04 -14.92
C GLN A 283 -5.90 -10.35 -14.94
N LYS A 284 -5.78 -11.20 -15.97
CA LYS A 284 -6.60 -12.43 -16.13
C LYS A 284 -6.29 -13.57 -15.14
N SER A 285 -5.31 -13.45 -14.25
CA SER A 285 -4.93 -14.49 -13.27
C SER A 285 -5.77 -14.51 -11.96
N GLY A 286 -7.02 -14.06 -12.03
CA GLY A 286 -7.89 -13.92 -10.86
C GLY A 286 -9.37 -14.28 -11.03
N SER A 287 -9.90 -14.26 -12.25
CA SER A 287 -11.34 -14.42 -12.51
C SER A 287 -11.59 -14.76 -13.98
N ALA A 288 -11.11 -15.91 -14.45
CA ALA A 288 -11.35 -16.36 -15.81
C ALA A 288 -12.81 -16.79 -15.96
N GLN A 289 -13.71 -15.86 -16.29
CA GLN A 289 -14.96 -16.16 -16.99
C GLN A 289 -15.54 -14.97 -17.77
N SER A 290 -15.60 -13.73 -17.24
CA SER A 290 -16.51 -12.74 -17.87
C SER A 290 -16.01 -11.96 -19.11
N LEU A 291 -14.69 -11.86 -19.38
CA LEU A 291 -14.23 -11.09 -20.57
C LEU A 291 -14.08 -11.95 -21.84
N GLY A 292 -14.10 -13.28 -21.70
CA GLY A 292 -14.07 -14.21 -22.84
C GLY A 292 -15.44 -14.34 -23.51
N GLU A 293 -16.51 -14.31 -22.70
CA GLU A 293 -17.90 -14.37 -23.17
C GLU A 293 -18.30 -13.10 -23.94
N MET A 294 -17.88 -11.90 -23.49
CA MET A 294 -18.16 -10.64 -24.22
C MET A 294 -17.54 -10.54 -25.62
N VAL A 295 -16.44 -11.26 -25.91
CA VAL A 295 -15.81 -11.26 -27.25
C VAL A 295 -16.34 -12.42 -28.10
N ALA A 296 -16.80 -13.51 -27.49
CA ALA A 296 -17.42 -14.63 -28.19
C ALA A 296 -18.84 -14.28 -28.69
N ASP A 297 -19.61 -13.53 -27.90
CA ASP A 297 -20.98 -13.13 -28.27
C ASP A 297 -21.00 -12.08 -29.40
N ALA A 298 -20.02 -11.18 -29.43
CA ALA A 298 -19.88 -10.21 -30.53
C ALA A 298 -19.47 -10.84 -31.88
N VAL A 299 -18.90 -12.05 -31.87
CA VAL A 299 -18.53 -12.80 -33.08
C VAL A 299 -19.61 -13.80 -33.50
N SER A 300 -20.47 -14.25 -32.56
CA SER A 300 -21.56 -15.18 -32.87
C SER A 300 -22.79 -14.49 -33.49
N GLU A 301 -23.07 -13.23 -33.14
CA GLU A 301 -24.26 -12.51 -33.65
C GLU A 301 -24.18 -12.06 -35.13
N GLN A 302 -23.02 -12.14 -35.79
CA GLN A 302 -22.89 -11.80 -37.23
C GLN A 302 -23.02 -13.00 -38.19
N GLY A 303 -23.29 -14.21 -37.68
CA GLY A 303 -23.29 -15.45 -38.47
C GLY A 303 -24.59 -16.25 -38.42
N GLY A 304 -25.77 -15.62 -38.60
CA GLY A 304 -27.05 -16.33 -38.49
C GLY A 304 -28.16 -15.81 -39.39
N GLY A 305 -28.01 -15.96 -40.71
CA GLY A 305 -29.04 -15.64 -41.69
C GLY A 305 -29.92 -16.84 -42.09
N SER A 306 -31.23 -16.69 -41.87
CA SER A 306 -32.38 -17.23 -42.61
C SER A 306 -32.73 -18.73 -42.59
N SER A 307 -33.92 -19.05 -42.05
CA SER A 307 -35.05 -19.73 -42.73
C SER A 307 -36.20 -19.95 -41.72
N GLY A 308 -37.39 -19.41 -41.95
CA GLY A 308 -38.60 -20.18 -42.36
C GLY A 308 -39.47 -20.56 -41.14
N SER A 309 -40.43 -19.73 -40.74
CA SER A 309 -41.89 -19.78 -41.02
C SER A 309 -42.74 -20.67 -40.09
N THR A 310 -43.96 -20.14 -39.84
CA THR A 310 -45.25 -20.79 -39.50
C THR A 310 -45.55 -21.29 -38.08
N ASP A 311 -46.37 -20.48 -37.41
CA ASP A 311 -47.74 -20.75 -36.93
C ASP A 311 -48.08 -21.59 -35.68
N MET A 312 -49.06 -21.00 -34.97
CA MET A 312 -50.19 -21.58 -34.22
C MET A 312 -50.01 -22.04 -32.75
N ALA A 313 -50.57 -21.19 -31.88
CA ALA A 313 -51.64 -21.47 -30.91
C ALA A 313 -51.43 -22.49 -29.77
N GLY A 314 -51.72 -22.03 -28.54
CA GLY A 314 -52.58 -22.80 -27.63
C GLY A 314 -52.24 -22.77 -26.14
N THR A 315 -53.19 -22.20 -25.39
CA THR A 315 -53.76 -22.80 -24.16
C THR A 315 -53.32 -22.28 -22.78
N VAL A 316 -54.14 -21.33 -22.32
CA VAL A 316 -54.66 -21.07 -20.98
C VAL A 316 -54.63 -22.25 -19.98
N ARG A 317 -54.15 -22.01 -18.76
CA ARG A 317 -54.78 -22.58 -17.55
C ARG A 317 -54.64 -21.69 -16.31
N ARG A 318 -55.79 -21.20 -15.83
CA ARG A 318 -56.03 -20.57 -14.53
C ARG A 318 -55.76 -21.56 -13.37
N ARG A 319 -55.32 -21.02 -12.23
CA ARG A 319 -55.77 -21.49 -10.91
C ARG A 319 -55.99 -20.31 -9.97
N VAL A 320 -57.10 -20.39 -9.25
CA VAL A 320 -57.72 -19.40 -8.37
C VAL A 320 -57.53 -19.84 -6.92
N GLY A 321 -57.46 -18.86 -6.01
CA GLY A 321 -57.83 -18.97 -4.59
C GLY A 321 -56.64 -18.84 -3.63
N GLY A 322 -56.64 -18.04 -2.56
CA GLY A 322 -57.68 -17.21 -1.94
C GLY A 322 -57.23 -16.73 -0.55
N GLY A 323 -57.96 -15.76 0.04
CA GLY A 323 -58.00 -15.44 1.48
C GLY A 323 -56.86 -14.56 2.02
N CYS A 324 -57.05 -13.27 2.29
CA CYS A 324 -57.80 -12.63 3.40
C CYS A 324 -57.12 -12.77 4.78
N LEU A 325 -56.52 -11.69 5.30
CA LEU A 325 -56.75 -11.19 6.66
C LEU A 325 -56.08 -9.82 6.91
N GLN A 326 -56.93 -8.81 7.11
CA GLN A 326 -56.62 -7.49 7.65
C GLN A 326 -56.13 -7.57 9.10
N ARG A 327 -55.20 -6.68 9.49
CA ARG A 327 -55.11 -6.19 10.86
C ARG A 327 -54.83 -4.68 10.92
N ARG A 328 -55.84 -3.94 11.36
CA ARG A 328 -55.87 -2.51 11.73
C ARG A 328 -55.06 -2.23 13.01
N ARG A 329 -54.39 -1.07 13.05
CA ARG A 329 -54.25 -0.10 14.18
C ARG A 329 -53.51 1.12 13.59
N SER A 330 -54.07 2.32 13.36
CA SER A 330 -54.83 3.30 14.18
C SER A 330 -54.03 3.94 15.32
N SER A 331 -53.49 5.14 15.07
CA SER A 331 -53.45 6.32 15.97
C SER A 331 -52.77 7.49 15.22
N LYS A 332 -53.54 8.49 14.75
CA LYS A 332 -53.75 9.84 15.33
C LYS A 332 -52.45 10.68 15.40
N GLU A 333 -52.25 11.65 14.51
CA GLU A 333 -52.76 13.05 14.49
C GLU A 333 -52.25 13.93 15.66
N THR A 334 -51.39 14.89 15.31
CA THR A 334 -51.45 16.28 15.79
C THR A 334 -50.83 17.21 14.74
N GLU A 335 -51.67 18.12 14.25
CA GLU A 335 -51.41 19.44 13.62
C GLU A 335 -50.42 20.30 14.46
N GLU A 336 -49.74 21.35 13.99
CA GLU A 336 -50.10 22.57 13.23
C GLU A 336 -48.75 23.20 12.77
N ALA A 337 -48.52 23.59 11.51
CA ALA A 337 -48.83 24.85 10.81
C ALA A 337 -47.59 25.76 10.59
N GLY A 338 -47.46 26.25 9.35
CA GLY A 338 -46.46 27.27 8.96
C GLY A 338 -46.07 27.19 7.48
N ALA A 339 -46.88 27.81 6.64
CA ALA A 339 -46.81 27.78 5.17
C ALA A 339 -45.65 28.57 4.56
N GLU A 340 -45.07 28.06 3.46
CA GLU A 340 -44.73 28.88 2.30
C GLU A 340 -44.72 28.02 1.03
N VAL A 341 -45.40 28.51 -0.01
CA VAL A 341 -45.76 27.82 -1.26
C VAL A 341 -44.85 28.31 -2.38
N VAL A 342 -44.08 27.42 -3.01
CA VAL A 342 -43.60 27.58 -4.39
C VAL A 342 -43.60 26.22 -5.09
N ASP A 343 -44.23 26.20 -6.26
CA ASP A 343 -44.46 25.09 -7.19
C ASP A 343 -43.24 24.19 -7.48
N THR A 344 -43.45 22.88 -7.36
CA THR A 344 -42.67 21.85 -8.07
C THR A 344 -43.62 20.89 -8.78
N SER A 345 -43.49 20.81 -10.09
CA SER A 345 -44.22 19.88 -10.94
C SER A 345 -43.53 18.52 -11.01
N ALA A 346 -44.26 17.50 -10.55
CA ALA A 346 -44.39 16.14 -11.10
C ALA A 346 -43.13 15.36 -11.51
N ALA A 347 -42.78 14.36 -10.69
CA ALA A 347 -42.23 13.09 -11.16
C ALA A 347 -42.71 11.93 -10.25
N SER A 348 -43.36 10.95 -10.87
CA SER A 348 -43.91 9.72 -10.28
C SER A 348 -42.84 8.85 -9.60
N PRO A 349 -43.17 8.11 -8.51
CA PRO A 349 -42.30 7.05 -8.00
C PRO A 349 -42.56 5.77 -8.78
N VAL A 350 -41.57 5.35 -9.58
CA VAL A 350 -41.47 4.02 -10.16
C VAL A 350 -41.10 3.03 -9.07
N GLY A 351 -41.77 1.87 -9.10
CA GLY A 351 -41.76 0.85 -8.06
C GLY A 351 -40.37 0.33 -7.67
N ALA A 352 -40.25 0.05 -6.38
CA ALA A 352 -39.20 -0.79 -5.84
C ALA A 352 -39.44 -2.23 -6.31
N GLU A 353 -38.61 -2.68 -7.23
CA GLU A 353 -38.49 -4.08 -7.63
C GLU A 353 -37.57 -4.77 -6.62
N GLU A 354 -38.11 -5.79 -5.94
CA GLU A 354 -37.35 -6.74 -5.14
C GLU A 354 -36.40 -7.53 -6.05
N VAL A 355 -35.10 -7.25 -5.97
CA VAL A 355 -34.07 -8.08 -6.57
C VAL A 355 -33.71 -9.18 -5.58
N GLY A 356 -34.00 -10.42 -6.00
CA GLY A 356 -33.80 -11.63 -5.22
C GLY A 356 -32.34 -11.88 -4.81
N GLU A 357 -32.23 -12.43 -3.60
CA GLU A 357 -31.09 -13.23 -3.15
C GLU A 357 -30.94 -14.46 -4.06
N ASP A 358 -29.76 -14.63 -4.68
CA ASP A 358 -29.02 -15.90 -4.77
C ASP A 358 -27.80 -15.78 -5.73
N GLY A 359 -26.58 -16.00 -5.20
CA GLY A 359 -25.36 -16.15 -6.02
C GLY A 359 -24.05 -15.81 -5.28
N PRO A 360 -23.11 -16.76 -5.10
CA PRO A 360 -21.97 -16.58 -4.21
C PRO A 360 -20.82 -15.79 -4.85
N GLY A 361 -20.64 -14.56 -4.39
CA GLY A 361 -19.34 -13.97 -4.04
C GLY A 361 -18.20 -14.10 -5.05
N GLY A 362 -18.33 -13.46 -6.22
CA GLY A 362 -17.19 -13.17 -7.10
C GLY A 362 -16.31 -12.08 -6.49
N VAL A 363 -15.28 -12.45 -5.73
CA VAL A 363 -14.27 -11.51 -5.21
C VAL A 363 -13.42 -10.99 -6.37
N GLY A 364 -13.77 -9.81 -6.88
CA GLY A 364 -12.98 -9.07 -7.86
C GLY A 364 -11.56 -8.85 -7.34
N LYS A 365 -10.57 -9.27 -8.13
CA LYS A 365 -9.15 -9.16 -7.77
C LYS A 365 -8.64 -7.80 -8.21
N VAL A 366 -8.72 -6.82 -7.31
CA VAL A 366 -8.16 -5.47 -7.50
C VAL A 366 -6.63 -5.59 -7.58
N MET A 367 -6.05 -5.23 -8.72
CA MET A 367 -4.60 -5.05 -8.88
C MET A 367 -4.26 -3.64 -8.37
N HIS A 368 -3.89 -3.52 -7.10
CA HIS A 368 -3.41 -2.25 -6.55
C HIS A 368 -2.01 -1.94 -7.11
N TYR A 369 -1.94 -0.95 -7.98
CA TYR A 369 -0.68 -0.41 -8.50
C TYR A 369 -0.03 0.49 -7.43
N GLY A 370 0.72 -0.14 -6.52
CA GLY A 370 1.67 0.57 -5.65
C GLY A 370 1.07 1.47 -4.56
N GLU A 371 -0.24 1.49 -4.37
CA GLU A 371 -0.86 2.18 -3.23
C GLU A 371 -0.69 1.38 -1.94
N SER A 372 -0.27 2.10 -0.91
CA SER A 372 -0.17 1.61 0.45
C SER A 372 -1.54 1.26 1.00
N ILE A 373 -1.78 0.01 1.42
CA ILE A 373 -3.07 -0.42 1.98
C ILE A 373 -2.92 -0.56 3.49
N PRO A 374 -3.43 0.39 4.30
CA PRO A 374 -3.47 0.24 5.76
C PRO A 374 -4.55 -0.76 6.18
N PRO A 375 -4.41 -1.39 7.34
CA PRO A 375 -5.48 -2.23 7.90
C PRO A 375 -6.69 -1.35 8.27
N PRO A 376 -7.93 -1.89 8.26
CA PRO A 376 -9.11 -1.13 8.66
C PRO A 376 -8.92 -0.47 10.03
N PRO A 377 -9.24 0.83 10.20
CA PRO A 377 -8.94 1.57 11.42
C PRO A 377 -9.46 0.90 12.70
N GLY A 378 -10.67 0.34 12.67
CA GLY A 378 -11.25 -0.38 13.81
C GLY A 378 -10.46 -1.63 14.21
N VAL A 379 -10.00 -2.41 13.22
CA VAL A 379 -9.15 -3.58 13.48
C VAL A 379 -7.78 -3.16 13.99
N LYS A 380 -7.19 -2.11 13.39
CA LYS A 380 -5.92 -1.52 13.83
C LYS A 380 -5.97 -1.15 15.31
N TRP A 381 -6.92 -0.31 15.69
CA TRP A 381 -7.05 0.17 17.06
C TRP A 381 -7.37 -0.93 18.05
N MET A 382 -8.20 -1.89 17.69
CA MET A 382 -8.47 -3.02 18.58
C MET A 382 -7.24 -3.90 18.80
N CYS A 383 -6.47 -4.20 17.76
CA CYS A 383 -5.21 -4.92 17.89
C CYS A 383 -4.19 -4.17 18.78
N LEU A 384 -4.06 -2.85 18.60
CA LEU A 384 -3.18 -2.02 19.43
C LEU A 384 -3.67 -1.94 20.87
N ALA A 385 -4.98 -1.80 21.11
CA ALA A 385 -5.55 -1.80 22.47
C ALA A 385 -5.30 -3.12 23.21
N MET A 386 -5.34 -4.25 22.52
CA MET A 386 -5.03 -5.56 23.13
C MET A 386 -3.54 -5.69 23.48
N CYS A 387 -2.64 -5.18 22.63
CA CYS A 387 -1.22 -5.06 22.96
C CYS A 387 -1.03 -4.17 24.19
N LEU A 388 -1.64 -2.98 24.20
CA LEU A 388 -1.60 -2.03 25.31
C LEU A 388 -2.02 -2.69 26.63
N LEU A 389 -3.15 -3.40 26.62
CA LEU A 389 -3.72 -4.09 27.77
C LEU A 389 -2.76 -5.16 28.31
N PHE A 390 -2.16 -5.97 27.43
CA PHE A 390 -1.19 -6.98 27.84
C PHE A 390 0.04 -6.34 28.51
N TYR A 391 0.58 -5.26 27.93
CA TYR A 391 1.74 -4.57 28.48
C TYR A 391 1.44 -3.85 29.79
N ALA A 392 0.28 -3.21 29.91
CA ALA A 392 -0.17 -2.60 31.16
C ALA A 392 -0.35 -3.63 32.27
N ASN A 393 -0.94 -4.79 31.97
CA ASN A 393 -1.01 -5.87 32.94
C ASN A 393 0.39 -6.38 33.35
N SER A 394 1.35 -6.40 32.42
CA SER A 394 2.70 -6.88 32.70
C SER A 394 3.43 -6.04 33.76
N THR A 395 3.20 -4.73 33.84
CA THR A 395 3.84 -3.83 34.81
C THR A 395 2.97 -3.46 36.02
N ALA A 396 1.68 -3.82 36.03
CA ALA A 396 0.79 -3.59 37.17
C ALA A 396 1.31 -4.17 38.49
N VAL A 397 2.00 -5.31 38.44
CA VAL A 397 2.53 -5.97 39.66
C VAL A 397 3.80 -5.34 40.23
N LEU A 398 4.33 -4.28 39.61
CA LEU A 398 5.58 -3.66 40.06
C LEU A 398 5.45 -3.11 41.49
N SER A 399 4.25 -2.69 41.90
CA SER A 399 4.01 -2.22 43.26
C SER A 399 4.29 -3.32 44.30
N THR A 400 3.81 -4.54 44.06
CA THR A 400 4.11 -5.70 44.91
C THR A 400 5.57 -6.10 44.81
N ALA A 401 6.16 -6.08 43.61
CA ALA A 401 7.57 -6.39 43.43
C ALA A 401 8.47 -5.45 44.25
N PHE A 402 8.19 -4.15 44.23
CA PHE A 402 8.92 -3.17 45.02
C PHE A 402 8.66 -3.28 46.51
N ARG A 403 7.44 -3.67 46.94
CA ARG A 403 7.16 -4.00 48.34
C ARG A 403 8.12 -5.06 48.86
N HIS A 404 8.20 -6.19 48.18
CA HIS A 404 9.10 -7.27 48.58
C HIS A 404 10.58 -6.88 48.48
N MET A 405 10.95 -6.04 47.51
CA MET A 405 12.31 -5.53 47.37
C MET A 405 12.73 -4.58 48.50
N ASN A 406 11.77 -3.83 49.06
CA ASN A 406 11.97 -2.92 50.19
C ASN A 406 11.95 -3.70 51.53
N ASP A 407 11.05 -4.69 51.65
CA ASP A 407 10.87 -5.48 52.88
C ASP A 407 12.00 -6.48 53.09
N ALA A 408 12.50 -7.11 52.02
CA ALA A 408 13.65 -7.99 52.10
C ALA A 408 14.94 -7.18 52.13
N GLY A 409 15.65 -7.20 53.26
CA GLY A 409 17.03 -6.74 53.33
C GLY A 409 17.85 -7.29 52.15
N ALA A 410 18.77 -6.50 51.62
CA ALA A 410 19.32 -6.57 50.26
C ALA A 410 19.98 -7.90 49.78
N GLY A 411 19.97 -8.97 50.55
CA GLY A 411 20.72 -10.21 50.27
C GLY A 411 19.91 -11.51 50.17
N SER A 412 18.59 -11.52 50.38
CA SER A 412 17.84 -12.78 50.33
C SER A 412 17.66 -13.29 48.89
N GLN A 413 18.40 -14.34 48.52
CA GLN A 413 18.33 -14.97 47.19
C GLN A 413 16.91 -15.41 46.80
N SER A 414 16.09 -15.84 47.78
CA SER A 414 14.70 -16.20 47.53
C SER A 414 13.86 -14.99 47.14
N THR A 415 14.12 -13.81 47.73
CA THR A 415 13.41 -12.58 47.37
C THR A 415 13.85 -12.07 46.00
N VAL A 416 15.15 -12.10 45.71
CA VAL A 416 15.68 -11.77 44.38
C VAL A 416 15.01 -12.63 43.30
N SER A 417 14.97 -13.94 43.52
CA SER A 417 14.33 -14.89 42.60
C SER A 417 12.83 -14.63 42.47
N PHE A 418 12.13 -14.36 43.58
CA PHE A 418 10.71 -14.05 43.59
C PHE A 418 10.40 -12.76 42.81
N VAL A 419 11.12 -11.67 43.09
CA VAL A 419 10.93 -10.37 42.43
C VAL A 419 11.21 -10.50 40.92
N ALA A 420 12.29 -11.19 40.55
CA ALA A 420 12.62 -11.43 39.14
C ALA A 420 11.54 -12.29 38.43
N LEU A 421 11.05 -13.35 39.07
CA LEU A 421 9.95 -14.17 38.55
C LEU A 421 8.64 -13.38 38.49
N LEU A 422 8.38 -12.48 39.42
CA LEU A 422 7.18 -11.64 39.40
C LEU A 422 7.23 -10.65 38.23
N MET A 423 8.38 -10.02 37.98
CA MET A 423 8.58 -9.08 36.87
C MET A 423 8.61 -9.78 35.50
N GLY A 424 9.42 -10.84 35.35
CA GLY A 424 9.70 -11.49 34.06
C GLY A 424 8.94 -12.80 33.80
N GLY A 425 8.42 -13.46 34.83
CA GLY A 425 7.81 -14.80 34.73
C GLY A 425 6.55 -14.88 33.89
N VAL A 426 5.89 -13.74 33.62
CA VAL A 426 4.78 -13.64 32.66
C VAL A 426 5.17 -14.09 31.25
N TYR A 427 6.46 -14.11 30.91
CA TYR A 427 6.93 -14.54 29.58
C TYR A 427 7.27 -16.03 29.49
N LEU A 428 7.33 -16.75 30.62
CA LEU A 428 7.63 -18.20 30.63
C LEU A 428 6.68 -19.03 29.74
N PRO A 429 5.35 -18.81 29.77
CA PRO A 429 4.39 -19.62 29.02
C PRO A 429 4.22 -19.22 27.55
N MET A 430 5.03 -18.29 27.03
CA MET A 430 4.84 -17.69 25.70
C MET A 430 4.84 -18.69 24.52
N PRO A 431 5.67 -19.75 24.47
CA PRO A 431 5.61 -20.77 23.43
C PRO A 431 4.32 -21.57 23.47
N LEU A 432 3.86 -21.94 24.67
CA LEU A 432 2.59 -22.63 24.86
C LEU A 432 1.42 -21.71 24.45
N SER A 433 1.48 -20.43 24.82
CA SER A 433 0.52 -19.42 24.40
C SER A 433 0.44 -19.27 22.87
N LEU A 434 1.59 -19.20 22.20
CA LEU A 434 1.65 -19.13 20.73
C LEU A 434 1.05 -20.39 20.08
N TRP A 435 1.35 -21.57 20.62
CA TRP A 435 0.78 -22.83 20.14
C TRP A 435 -0.74 -22.88 20.32
N LEU A 436 -1.24 -22.51 21.51
CA LEU A 436 -2.68 -22.45 21.81
C LEU A 436 -3.38 -21.45 20.89
N THR A 437 -2.82 -20.25 20.73
CA THR A 437 -3.40 -19.19 19.90
C THR A 437 -3.45 -19.62 18.43
N ARG A 438 -2.38 -20.22 17.89
CA ARG A 438 -2.37 -20.77 16.52
C ARG A 438 -3.39 -21.88 16.35
N THR A 439 -3.52 -22.75 17.34
CA THR A 439 -4.49 -23.86 17.32
C THR A 439 -5.92 -23.34 17.32
N ALA A 440 -6.23 -22.36 18.17
CA ALA A 440 -7.53 -21.71 18.24
C ALA A 440 -7.88 -21.00 16.93
N VAL A 441 -6.94 -20.24 16.36
CA VAL A 441 -7.14 -19.49 15.11
C VAL A 441 -7.36 -20.42 13.93
N LYS A 442 -6.58 -21.50 13.82
CA LYS A 442 -6.71 -22.50 12.76
C LYS A 442 -8.05 -23.23 12.80
N ARG A 443 -8.60 -23.48 14.00
CA ARG A 443 -9.86 -24.24 14.16
C ARG A 443 -11.12 -23.37 14.15
N TYR A 444 -11.06 -22.17 14.74
CA TYR A 444 -12.26 -21.42 15.13
C TYR A 444 -12.27 -19.94 14.73
N SER A 445 -11.30 -19.46 13.92
CA SER A 445 -11.09 -18.06 13.48
C SER A 445 -10.24 -17.17 14.39
N HIS A 446 -9.86 -15.99 13.87
CA HIS A 446 -9.11 -14.96 14.61
C HIS A 446 -9.84 -14.49 15.88
N ILE A 447 -11.18 -14.43 15.86
CA ILE A 447 -11.99 -14.02 17.03
C ILE A 447 -11.75 -14.98 18.19
N ALA A 448 -11.76 -16.29 17.93
CA ALA A 448 -11.51 -17.29 18.97
C ALA A 448 -10.11 -17.15 19.60
N GLY A 449 -9.10 -16.82 18.79
CA GLY A 449 -7.75 -16.53 19.29
C GLY A 449 -7.72 -15.29 20.20
N LEU A 450 -8.41 -14.21 19.83
CA LEU A 450 -8.50 -12.98 20.64
C LEU A 450 -9.28 -13.22 21.94
N LEU A 451 -10.38 -13.97 21.91
CA LEU A 451 -11.17 -14.29 23.09
C LEU A 451 -10.45 -15.25 24.04
N LEU A 452 -9.69 -16.22 23.51
CA LEU A 452 -8.86 -17.11 24.34
C LEU A 452 -7.83 -16.31 25.14
N PHE A 453 -7.18 -15.33 24.51
CA PHE A 453 -6.29 -14.39 25.19
C PHE A 453 -6.99 -13.63 26.33
N LEU A 454 -8.13 -13.00 26.03
CA LEU A 454 -8.88 -12.22 27.01
C LEU A 454 -9.38 -13.09 28.17
N GLY A 455 -9.73 -14.35 27.88
CA GLY A 455 -10.06 -15.36 28.88
C GLY A 455 -8.89 -15.64 29.82
N PHE A 456 -7.67 -15.80 29.31
CA PHE A 456 -6.48 -15.96 30.16
C PHE A 456 -6.17 -14.71 31.00
N LEU A 457 -6.28 -13.51 30.44
CA LEU A 457 -6.13 -12.28 31.23
C LEU A 457 -7.15 -12.20 32.36
N LEU A 458 -8.43 -12.39 32.04
CA LEU A 458 -9.51 -12.37 33.02
C LEU A 458 -9.28 -13.42 34.11
N LEU A 459 -8.96 -14.65 33.73
CA LEU A 459 -8.70 -15.73 34.69
C LEU A 459 -7.52 -15.41 35.60
N GLY A 460 -6.41 -14.88 35.07
CA GLY A 460 -5.27 -14.49 35.89
C GLY A 460 -5.61 -13.39 36.90
N HIS A 461 -6.41 -12.39 36.49
CA HIS A 461 -6.88 -11.38 37.44
C HIS A 461 -7.85 -11.92 38.49
N LEU A 462 -8.76 -12.83 38.11
CA LEU A 462 -9.63 -13.51 39.07
C LEU A 462 -8.84 -14.34 40.09
N ILE A 463 -7.77 -15.02 39.66
CA ILE A 463 -6.86 -15.75 40.57
C ILE A 463 -6.20 -14.79 41.57
N MET A 464 -5.75 -13.60 41.14
CA MET A 464 -5.19 -12.60 42.06
C MET A 464 -6.23 -12.07 43.04
N VAL A 465 -7.43 -11.74 42.55
CA VAL A 465 -8.53 -11.24 43.39
C VAL A 465 -8.90 -12.27 44.46
N ILE A 466 -9.15 -13.52 44.06
CA ILE A 466 -9.49 -14.61 44.97
C ILE A 466 -8.32 -14.92 45.92
N GLY A 467 -7.10 -14.96 45.41
CA GLY A 467 -5.90 -15.22 46.20
C GLY A 467 -5.68 -14.18 47.30
N GLN A 468 -5.84 -12.90 46.98
CA GLN A 468 -5.68 -11.82 47.96
C GLN A 468 -6.81 -11.74 48.98
N VAL A 469 -8.03 -12.14 48.62
CA VAL A 469 -9.16 -12.20 49.55
C VAL A 469 -9.05 -13.40 50.50
N LEU A 470 -8.69 -14.58 49.97
CA LEU A 470 -8.69 -15.82 50.76
C LEU A 470 -7.37 -16.02 51.53
N ILE A 471 -6.23 -15.64 50.95
CA ILE A 471 -4.90 -15.93 51.50
C ILE A 471 -3.95 -14.75 51.23
N PRO A 472 -4.16 -13.57 51.86
CA PRO A 472 -3.48 -12.31 51.53
C PRO A 472 -1.95 -12.36 51.61
N ASN A 473 -1.39 -13.28 52.39
CA ASN A 473 0.06 -13.41 52.60
C ASN A 473 0.73 -14.49 51.71
N ALA A 474 -0.04 -15.21 50.89
CA ALA A 474 0.52 -16.22 50.01
C ALA A 474 1.11 -15.60 48.74
N TRP A 475 2.36 -15.94 48.44
CA TRP A 475 3.05 -15.49 47.22
C TRP A 475 2.73 -16.34 45.98
N TRP A 476 2.33 -17.60 46.17
CA TRP A 476 2.09 -18.52 45.07
C TRP A 476 0.88 -18.14 44.18
N PRO A 477 -0.24 -17.56 44.67
CA PRO A 477 -1.34 -17.15 43.80
C PRO A 477 -0.92 -16.05 42.82
N LEU A 478 -0.01 -15.15 43.26
CA LEU A 478 0.55 -14.12 42.40
C LEU A 478 1.37 -14.75 41.26
N LEU A 479 2.28 -15.68 41.57
CA LEU A 479 3.07 -16.36 40.53
C LEU A 479 2.19 -17.20 39.60
N LEU A 480 1.19 -17.91 40.13
CA LEU A 480 0.23 -18.66 39.32
C LEU A 480 -0.53 -17.73 38.38
N ALA A 481 -1.05 -16.61 38.88
CA ALA A 481 -1.70 -15.61 38.06
C ALA A 481 -0.79 -15.08 36.95
N ARG A 482 0.50 -14.87 37.23
CA ARG A 482 1.48 -14.44 36.21
C ARG A 482 1.71 -15.48 35.14
N LEU A 483 1.77 -16.77 35.48
CA LEU A 483 1.81 -17.84 34.50
C LEU A 483 0.52 -17.86 33.65
N VAL A 484 -0.64 -17.66 34.27
CA VAL A 484 -1.91 -17.59 33.52
C VAL A 484 -1.96 -16.36 32.60
N HIS A 485 -1.56 -15.18 33.06
CA HIS A 485 -1.41 -14.00 32.23
C HIS A 485 -0.43 -14.22 31.07
N GLY A 486 0.65 -14.97 31.32
CA GLY A 486 1.63 -15.34 30.32
C GLY A 486 1.08 -16.23 29.22
N LEU A 487 0.08 -17.07 29.52
CA LEU A 487 -0.70 -17.79 28.50
C LEU A 487 -1.49 -16.84 27.59
N GLY A 488 -1.65 -15.57 27.97
CA GLY A 488 -2.20 -14.51 27.13
C GLY A 488 -1.21 -13.88 26.15
N SER A 489 0.11 -14.07 26.30
CA SER A 489 1.13 -13.38 25.47
C SER A 489 1.04 -13.67 23.96
N GLY A 490 0.36 -14.74 23.56
CA GLY A 490 0.02 -15.10 22.19
C GLY A 490 -0.73 -14.01 21.44
N ILE A 491 -1.38 -13.09 22.15
CA ILE A 491 -2.00 -11.90 21.58
C ILE A 491 -1.01 -11.07 20.77
N LEU A 492 0.23 -10.92 21.24
CA LEU A 492 1.26 -10.09 20.60
C LEU A 492 1.61 -10.61 19.21
N PHE A 493 1.59 -11.94 19.04
CA PHE A 493 1.77 -12.57 17.75
C PHE A 493 0.51 -12.51 16.90
N GLN A 494 -0.64 -12.70 17.52
CA GLN A 494 -1.92 -12.73 16.81
C GLN A 494 -2.30 -11.37 16.23
N THR A 495 -2.18 -10.30 17.02
CA THR A 495 -2.44 -8.93 16.57
C THR A 495 -1.48 -8.56 15.44
N ARG A 496 -0.19 -8.85 15.59
CA ARG A 496 0.81 -8.63 14.53
C ARG A 496 0.47 -9.40 13.26
N HIS A 497 0.07 -10.67 13.38
CA HIS A 497 -0.32 -11.48 12.23
C HIS A 497 -1.59 -10.95 11.54
N ILE A 498 -2.61 -10.55 12.29
CA ILE A 498 -3.82 -9.90 11.75
C ILE A 498 -3.43 -8.62 11.01
N LEU A 499 -2.65 -7.74 11.64
CA LEU A 499 -2.23 -6.48 11.03
C LEU A 499 -1.39 -6.69 9.77
N ALA A 500 -0.44 -7.64 9.80
CA ALA A 500 0.41 -7.95 8.65
C ALA A 500 -0.35 -8.63 7.50
N THR A 501 -1.39 -9.40 7.79
CA THR A 501 -2.23 -10.04 6.75
C THR A 501 -3.19 -9.06 6.10
N MET A 502 -3.56 -7.97 6.77
CA MET A 502 -4.51 -6.97 6.28
C MET A 502 -3.83 -5.72 5.70
N SER A 503 -2.49 -5.68 5.60
CA SER A 503 -1.76 -4.51 5.12
C SER A 503 -0.58 -4.85 4.21
N THR A 504 -0.15 -3.88 3.40
CA THR A 504 1.01 -3.97 2.51
C THR A 504 2.33 -3.84 3.29
N SER A 505 3.43 -4.35 2.72
CA SER A 505 4.75 -4.41 3.39
C SER A 505 5.29 -3.05 3.85
N ASP A 506 4.97 -1.98 3.13
CA ASP A 506 5.35 -0.61 3.49
C ASP A 506 4.61 -0.12 4.76
N GLN A 507 3.37 -0.57 4.98
CA GLN A 507 2.64 -0.34 6.23
C GLN A 507 3.16 -1.20 7.39
N HIS A 508 3.80 -2.34 7.15
CA HIS A 508 4.31 -3.22 8.21
C HIS A 508 5.35 -2.53 9.08
N VAL A 509 6.19 -1.67 8.49
CA VAL A 509 7.18 -0.86 9.23
C VAL A 509 6.47 0.12 10.15
N SER A 510 5.52 0.90 9.61
CA SER A 510 4.72 1.85 10.40
C SER A 510 3.97 1.15 11.54
N LEU A 511 3.28 0.05 11.25
CA LEU A 511 2.53 -0.73 12.24
C LEU A 511 3.44 -1.32 13.33
N GLN A 512 4.68 -1.69 13.00
CA GLN A 512 5.64 -2.13 13.99
C GLN A 512 6.10 -0.99 14.90
N THR A 513 6.34 0.20 14.34
CA THR A 513 6.63 1.41 15.14
C THR A 513 5.50 1.68 16.13
N TRP A 514 4.25 1.70 15.65
CA TRP A 514 3.07 1.83 16.51
C TRP A 514 3.00 0.75 17.60
N ASN A 515 3.38 -0.50 17.28
CA ASN A 515 3.38 -1.57 18.27
C ASN A 515 4.47 -1.39 19.34
N PHE A 516 5.62 -0.79 19.00
CA PHE A 516 6.64 -0.43 19.99
C PHE A 516 6.17 0.72 20.89
N GLU A 517 5.63 1.78 20.29
CA GLU A 517 5.10 2.93 21.04
C GLU A 517 3.98 2.50 22.00
N ILE A 518 3.04 1.66 21.52
CA ILE A 518 1.95 1.11 22.33
C ILE A 518 2.47 0.16 23.41
N SER A 519 3.56 -0.58 23.15
CA SER A 519 4.20 -1.41 24.17
C SER A 519 4.74 -0.55 25.31
N ASP A 520 5.51 0.49 24.99
CA ASP A 520 6.14 1.36 26.00
C ASP A 520 5.09 2.21 26.73
N LEU A 521 4.05 2.68 26.02
CA LEU A 521 2.86 3.31 26.62
C LEU A 521 2.15 2.37 27.60
N GLY A 522 1.97 1.10 27.21
CA GLY A 522 1.35 0.08 28.05
C GLY A 522 2.15 -0.18 29.30
N LEU A 523 3.48 -0.37 29.16
CA LEU A 523 4.39 -0.55 30.28
C LEU A 523 4.33 0.64 31.26
N GLY A 524 4.30 1.87 30.75
CA GLY A 524 4.16 3.09 31.54
C GLY A 524 2.82 3.18 32.28
N PHE A 525 1.70 2.98 31.57
CA PHE A 525 0.37 3.01 32.19
C PHE A 525 0.19 1.92 33.25
N GLY A 526 0.64 0.70 32.96
CA GLY A 526 0.60 -0.40 33.91
C GLY A 526 1.36 -0.10 35.19
N ALA A 527 2.53 0.55 35.09
CA ALA A 527 3.30 0.96 36.26
C ALA A 527 2.56 2.06 37.08
N ILE A 528 1.89 3.02 36.45
CA ILE A 528 1.14 4.07 37.17
C ILE A 528 -0.12 3.51 37.86
N PHE A 529 -0.71 2.48 37.27
CA PHE A 529 -2.06 2.03 37.58
C PHE A 529 -2.31 1.65 39.05
N PRO A 530 -1.42 0.91 39.75
CA PRO A 530 -1.59 0.61 41.18
C PRO A 530 -1.64 1.86 42.05
N ALA A 531 -0.80 2.86 41.75
CA ALA A 531 -0.79 4.10 42.52
C ALA A 531 -2.06 4.91 42.28
N ALA A 532 -2.51 5.01 41.02
CA ALA A 532 -3.73 5.72 40.66
C ALA A 532 -4.97 5.10 41.33
N THR A 533 -5.11 3.77 41.28
CA THR A 533 -6.23 3.06 41.91
C THR A 533 -6.20 3.21 43.43
N HIS A 534 -5.03 3.14 44.07
CA HIS A 534 -4.88 3.41 45.50
C HIS A 534 -5.33 4.82 45.88
N HIS A 535 -4.91 5.85 45.13
CA HIS A 535 -5.30 7.25 45.41
C HIS A 535 -6.81 7.48 45.28
N ILE A 536 -7.43 6.94 44.23
CA ILE A 536 -8.88 7.08 44.01
C ILE A 536 -9.68 6.47 45.15
N LEU A 537 -9.27 5.30 45.65
CA LEU A 537 -10.00 4.59 46.70
C LEU A 537 -9.71 5.10 48.10
N ALA A 538 -8.48 5.56 48.36
CA ALA A 538 -8.13 6.25 49.59
C ALA A 538 -9.00 7.50 49.76
N ALA A 539 -9.22 8.26 48.68
CA ALA A 539 -10.13 9.41 48.69
C ALA A 539 -11.59 9.03 49.00
N ALA A 540 -12.00 7.79 48.70
CA ALA A 540 -13.34 7.28 48.98
C ALA A 540 -13.49 6.62 50.36
N ASN A 541 -12.42 6.46 51.16
CA ASN A 541 -12.40 5.69 52.42
C ASN A 541 -12.90 4.23 52.28
N LEU A 542 -12.83 3.65 51.08
CA LEU A 542 -13.37 2.31 50.79
C LEU A 542 -12.34 1.18 50.94
N TRP A 543 -11.08 1.47 51.31
CA TRP A 543 -9.98 0.54 51.07
C TRP A 543 -8.99 0.33 52.22
N LYS A 544 -8.57 -0.92 52.39
CA LYS A 544 -7.49 -1.32 53.31
C LYS A 544 -6.16 -1.47 52.54
N PRO A 545 -5.06 -0.85 53.00
CA PRO A 545 -3.78 -0.82 52.27
C PRO A 545 -3.04 -2.17 52.17
N GLU A 546 -3.58 -3.25 52.74
CA GLU A 546 -2.88 -4.55 52.85
C GLU A 546 -2.77 -5.30 51.51
N ALA A 547 -3.68 -5.05 50.55
CA ALA A 547 -3.77 -5.75 49.27
C ALA A 547 -3.60 -4.80 48.06
N PRO A 548 -2.37 -4.43 47.68
CA PRO A 548 -2.12 -3.41 46.64
C PRO A 548 -2.56 -3.82 45.22
N GLU A 549 -2.72 -5.11 44.93
CA GLU A 549 -3.07 -5.60 43.58
C GLU A 549 -4.57 -5.86 43.38
N LEU A 550 -5.37 -5.88 44.45
CA LEU A 550 -6.76 -6.36 44.37
C LEU A 550 -7.59 -5.44 43.47
N MET A 551 -7.39 -4.13 43.60
CA MET A 551 -8.12 -3.12 42.84
C MET A 551 -7.60 -2.95 41.41
N PRO A 552 -6.28 -2.86 41.16
CA PRO A 552 -5.75 -3.01 39.81
C PRO A 552 -6.30 -4.23 39.09
N SER A 553 -6.32 -5.38 39.77
CA SER A 553 -6.80 -6.63 39.19
C SER A 553 -8.29 -6.61 38.89
N LEU A 554 -9.11 -6.04 39.77
CA LEU A 554 -10.54 -5.89 39.53
C LEU A 554 -10.81 -4.99 38.31
N VAL A 555 -10.12 -3.85 38.21
CA VAL A 555 -10.32 -2.94 37.07
C VAL A 555 -9.81 -3.57 35.77
N PHE A 556 -8.65 -4.23 35.76
CA PHE A 556 -8.19 -4.95 34.58
C PHE A 556 -9.10 -6.12 34.19
N SER A 557 -9.78 -6.76 35.15
CA SER A 557 -10.81 -7.77 34.86
C SER A 557 -11.99 -7.15 34.10
N LEU A 558 -12.47 -5.99 34.56
CA LEU A 558 -13.54 -5.25 33.91
C LEU A 558 -13.13 -4.75 32.51
N ILE A 559 -11.91 -4.22 32.36
CA ILE A 559 -11.36 -3.81 31.06
C ILE A 559 -11.26 -5.02 30.13
N SER A 560 -10.76 -6.16 30.59
CA SER A 560 -10.65 -7.38 29.80
C SER A 560 -12.02 -7.89 29.34
N LEU A 561 -13.03 -7.82 30.21
CA LEU A 561 -14.42 -8.15 29.87
C LEU A 561 -14.99 -7.19 28.81
N GLY A 562 -14.82 -5.88 28.99
CA GLY A 562 -15.26 -4.86 28.03
C GLY A 562 -14.58 -5.02 26.67
N CYS A 563 -13.26 -5.28 26.66
CA CYS A 563 -12.51 -5.64 25.46
C CYS A 563 -13.05 -6.90 24.78
N GLY A 564 -13.49 -7.91 25.55
CA GLY A 564 -14.10 -9.13 25.02
C GLY A 564 -15.42 -8.86 24.33
N VAL A 565 -16.29 -8.06 24.95
CA VAL A 565 -17.54 -7.59 24.33
C VAL A 565 -17.25 -6.77 23.07
N TRP A 566 -16.25 -5.89 23.10
CA TRP A 566 -15.86 -5.10 21.94
C TRP A 566 -15.40 -5.97 20.76
N VAL A 567 -14.59 -7.00 21.02
CA VAL A 567 -14.17 -7.99 20.00
C VAL A 567 -15.39 -8.73 19.43
N LEU A 568 -16.31 -9.18 20.28
CA LEU A 568 -17.50 -9.92 19.84
C LEU A 568 -18.44 -9.08 18.96
N VAL A 569 -18.61 -7.80 19.29
CA VAL A 569 -19.54 -6.89 18.59
C VAL A 569 -18.91 -6.30 17.33
N SER A 570 -17.63 -5.94 17.38
CA SER A 570 -17.01 -5.07 16.36
C SER A 570 -15.94 -5.75 15.51
N PHE A 571 -15.35 -6.89 15.92
CA PHE A 571 -14.32 -7.52 15.10
C PHE A 571 -14.97 -8.22 13.89
N PRO A 572 -14.45 -8.02 12.66
CA PRO A 572 -14.99 -8.67 11.49
C PRO A 572 -14.87 -10.20 11.61
N ARG A 573 -15.99 -10.91 11.41
CA ARG A 573 -16.03 -12.39 11.45
C ARG A 573 -15.05 -13.06 10.47
N ARG A 574 -14.78 -12.39 9.35
CA ARG A 574 -13.84 -12.82 8.31
C ARG A 574 -12.93 -11.63 7.96
N PRO A 575 -11.80 -11.43 8.65
CA PRO A 575 -10.86 -10.38 8.28
C PRO A 575 -10.36 -10.65 6.85
N PHE A 576 -10.40 -9.63 6.01
CA PHE A 576 -9.92 -9.71 4.64
C PHE A 576 -8.39 -9.87 4.62
N ALA A 577 -7.89 -11.03 4.20
CA ALA A 577 -6.46 -11.28 4.10
C ALA A 577 -5.96 -10.89 2.70
N LEU A 578 -4.98 -9.99 2.64
CA LEU A 578 -4.35 -9.62 1.38
C LEU A 578 -3.54 -10.83 0.83
N PRO A 579 -3.66 -11.14 -0.48
CA PRO A 579 -2.83 -12.16 -1.10
C PRO A 579 -1.34 -11.86 -0.88
N GLU A 580 -0.52 -12.91 -0.73
CA GLU A 580 0.92 -12.77 -0.45
C GLU A 580 1.65 -11.88 -1.49
N ARG A 581 1.25 -11.99 -2.76
CA ARG A 581 1.74 -11.14 -3.87
C ARG A 581 1.43 -9.65 -3.74
N VAL A 582 0.39 -9.29 -2.98
CA VAL A 582 0.01 -7.89 -2.68
C VAL A 582 0.71 -7.42 -1.41
N ARG A 583 0.79 -8.29 -0.39
CA ARG A 583 1.50 -7.99 0.86
C ARG A 583 2.97 -7.72 0.63
N PHE A 584 3.61 -8.55 -0.21
CA PHE A 584 5.00 -8.41 -0.58
C PHE A 584 5.06 -8.17 -2.09
N SER A 585 5.12 -6.89 -2.48
CA SER A 585 5.29 -6.53 -3.89
C SER A 585 6.58 -7.21 -4.39
N GLY A 586 6.41 -8.24 -5.23
CA GLY A 586 7.51 -9.03 -5.73
C GLY A 586 8.37 -8.16 -6.63
N GLY A 587 9.40 -7.53 -6.05
CA GLY A 587 10.39 -6.79 -6.82
C GLY A 587 10.88 -7.68 -7.96
N ASN A 588 10.83 -7.17 -9.19
CA ASN A 588 11.24 -7.87 -10.41
C ASN A 588 12.53 -8.65 -10.11
N GLY A 589 12.48 -9.98 -10.26
CA GLY A 589 13.50 -10.91 -9.74
C GLY A 589 14.94 -10.68 -10.23
N LYS A 590 15.16 -9.71 -11.13
CA LYS A 590 16.48 -9.23 -11.55
C LYS A 590 17.19 -8.38 -10.49
N ASP A 591 16.49 -7.53 -9.74
CA ASP A 591 17.12 -6.75 -8.65
C ASP A 591 17.35 -7.61 -7.40
N ARG A 592 16.51 -8.64 -7.22
CA ARG A 592 16.61 -9.59 -6.10
C ARG A 592 17.79 -10.56 -6.20
N ARG A 593 18.38 -10.75 -7.39
CA ARG A 593 19.54 -11.63 -7.58
C ARG A 593 20.90 -10.97 -7.33
N ARG A 594 20.96 -9.64 -7.14
CA ARG A 594 22.21 -8.92 -6.92
C ARG A 594 22.57 -8.69 -5.46
N ILE A 595 21.72 -9.06 -4.50
CA ILE A 595 21.94 -8.73 -3.10
C ILE A 595 22.29 -10.01 -2.31
N SER A 596 23.57 -10.05 -1.94
CA SER A 596 24.23 -10.82 -0.89
C SER A 596 24.43 -12.33 -1.11
N SER A 597 25.68 -12.75 -0.93
CA SER A 597 26.04 -14.13 -0.62
C SER A 597 25.27 -14.58 0.63
N GLY A 598 24.97 -15.88 0.77
CA GLY A 598 24.21 -16.39 1.92
C GLY A 598 24.80 -16.06 3.29
N ASP A 599 26.10 -15.75 3.35
CA ASP A 599 26.80 -15.34 4.58
C ASP A 599 26.41 -13.95 5.06
N ASP A 600 26.20 -13.00 4.16
CA ASP A 600 25.82 -11.62 4.53
C ASP A 600 24.41 -11.57 5.13
N ASP A 601 23.47 -12.34 4.56
CA ASP A 601 22.09 -12.47 5.09
C ASP A 601 22.06 -13.14 6.47
N ARG A 602 22.93 -14.13 6.72
CA ARG A 602 23.05 -14.78 8.03
C ARG A 602 23.63 -13.81 9.07
N LYS A 603 24.69 -13.07 8.73
CA LYS A 603 25.28 -12.05 9.62
C LYS A 603 24.26 -10.97 9.94
N PHE A 604 23.55 -10.47 8.93
CA PHE A 604 22.52 -9.45 9.09
C PHE A 604 21.37 -9.92 10.00
N ARG A 605 20.91 -11.17 9.85
CA ARG A 605 19.93 -11.80 10.76
C ARG A 605 20.41 -11.82 12.19
N TYR A 606 21.63 -12.31 12.42
CA TYR A 606 22.20 -12.40 13.76
C TYR A 606 22.33 -11.02 14.41
N THR A 607 22.83 -10.02 13.68
CA THR A 607 22.95 -8.64 14.17
C THR A 607 21.59 -8.07 14.57
N THR A 608 20.55 -8.31 13.76
CA THR A 608 19.19 -7.82 14.06
C THR A 608 18.60 -8.52 15.28
N TRP A 609 18.82 -9.83 15.43
CA TRP A 609 18.40 -10.59 16.61
C TRP A 609 19.10 -10.12 17.88
N LEU A 610 20.42 -9.96 17.82
CA LEU A 610 21.22 -9.48 18.93
C LEU A 610 20.76 -8.08 19.34
N SER A 611 20.72 -7.13 18.40
CA SER A 611 20.31 -5.75 18.66
C SER A 611 18.90 -5.65 19.26
N GLY A 612 17.92 -6.30 18.64
CA GLY A 612 16.54 -6.28 19.11
C GLY A 612 16.36 -6.94 20.49
N THR A 613 17.15 -7.96 20.81
CA THR A 613 17.11 -8.63 22.12
C THR A 613 17.82 -7.81 23.19
N THR A 614 19.00 -7.27 22.87
CA THR A 614 19.79 -6.41 23.76
C THR A 614 19.02 -5.16 24.16
N ARG A 615 18.26 -4.55 23.23
CA ARG A 615 17.36 -3.44 23.57
C ARG A 615 16.37 -3.82 24.67
N ILE A 616 15.64 -4.91 24.49
CA ILE A 616 14.62 -5.35 25.46
C ILE A 616 15.26 -5.78 26.78
N PHE A 617 16.46 -6.36 26.75
CA PHE A 617 17.24 -6.66 27.94
C PHE A 617 17.52 -5.39 28.75
N VAL A 618 18.06 -4.33 28.13
CA VAL A 618 18.34 -3.07 28.81
C VAL A 618 17.06 -2.44 29.37
N GLN A 619 16.00 -2.33 28.56
CA GLN A 619 14.72 -1.78 29.01
C GLN A 619 14.17 -2.53 30.24
N SER A 620 14.24 -3.86 30.24
CA SER A 620 13.72 -4.68 31.34
C SER A 620 14.62 -4.67 32.58
N ALA A 621 15.93 -4.60 32.38
CA ALA A 621 16.93 -4.50 33.45
C ALA A 621 16.88 -3.16 34.20
N ILE A 622 16.55 -2.07 33.51
CA ILE A 622 16.44 -0.73 34.12
C ILE A 622 15.35 -0.67 35.20
N VAL A 623 14.25 -1.42 35.05
CA VAL A 623 13.11 -1.40 35.98
C VAL A 623 13.51 -1.68 37.43
N PRO A 624 14.12 -2.83 37.77
CA PRO A 624 14.59 -3.07 39.13
C PRO A 624 15.74 -2.15 39.54
N VAL A 625 16.58 -1.68 38.61
CA VAL A 625 17.70 -0.77 38.94
C VAL A 625 17.18 0.57 39.45
N VAL A 626 16.11 1.11 38.85
CA VAL A 626 15.42 2.32 39.35
C VAL A 626 14.89 2.06 40.77
N GLY A 627 14.18 0.94 40.97
CA GLY A 627 13.65 0.58 42.29
C GLY A 627 14.72 0.46 43.36
N LEU A 628 15.82 -0.24 43.07
CA LEU A 628 16.96 -0.41 43.97
C LEU A 628 17.71 0.90 44.22
N SER A 629 17.88 1.75 43.20
CA SER A 629 18.51 3.06 43.36
C SER A 629 17.70 3.97 44.28
N MET A 630 16.37 3.97 44.14
CA MET A 630 15.49 4.72 45.04
C MET A 630 15.53 4.17 46.47
N ARG A 631 15.68 2.84 46.62
CA ARG A 631 15.83 2.20 47.93
C ARG A 631 17.12 2.62 48.63
N ASP A 632 18.23 2.64 47.90
CA ASP A 632 19.54 3.06 48.44
C ASP A 632 19.56 4.53 48.86
N ALA A 633 18.75 5.38 48.23
CA ALA A 633 18.60 6.79 48.59
C ALA A 633 17.50 7.05 49.64
N HIS A 634 17.05 5.99 50.33
CA HIS A 634 15.96 6.02 51.30
C HIS A 634 14.64 6.64 50.80
N TRP A 635 14.47 6.77 49.48
CA TRP A 635 13.25 7.25 48.85
C TRP A 635 12.34 6.08 48.47
N THR A 636 12.08 5.23 49.46
CA THR A 636 11.25 4.03 49.30
C THR A 636 9.77 4.39 49.30
N GLY A 637 8.98 3.46 48.77
CA GLY A 637 7.55 3.59 48.63
C GLY A 637 7.13 2.94 47.33
N ASN A 638 6.40 1.84 47.45
CA ASN A 638 6.08 0.98 46.32
C ASN A 638 5.44 1.76 45.16
N TYR A 639 4.51 2.67 45.49
CA TYR A 639 3.87 3.54 44.51
C TYR A 639 4.79 4.63 43.93
N ARG A 640 5.73 5.17 44.74
CA ARG A 640 6.71 6.15 44.26
C ARG A 640 7.69 5.52 43.27
N GLN A 641 8.17 4.32 43.58
CA GLN A 641 9.05 3.55 42.70
C GLN A 641 8.33 3.19 41.38
N THR A 642 7.05 2.82 41.42
CA THR A 642 6.31 2.58 40.19
C THR A 642 6.12 3.85 39.34
N PHE A 643 5.92 5.03 39.94
CA PHE A 643 5.89 6.29 39.19
C PHE A 643 7.22 6.61 38.51
N ALA A 644 8.35 6.41 39.19
CA ALA A 644 9.67 6.62 38.61
C ALA A 644 9.91 5.69 37.41
N VAL A 645 9.54 4.41 37.54
CA VAL A 645 9.62 3.46 36.42
C VAL A 645 8.70 3.85 35.27
N ALA A 646 7.49 4.32 35.56
CA ALA A 646 6.58 4.78 34.52
C ALA A 646 7.14 5.96 33.74
N ALA A 647 7.72 6.95 34.43
CA ALA A 647 8.39 8.09 33.80
C ALA A 647 9.52 7.62 32.88
N ILE A 648 10.31 6.65 33.30
CA ILE A 648 11.39 6.05 32.50
C ILE A 648 10.87 5.33 31.25
N PHE A 649 9.72 4.65 31.30
CA PHE A 649 9.11 4.04 30.11
C PHE A 649 8.50 5.05 29.14
N LEU A 650 7.97 6.17 29.63
CA LEU A 650 7.33 7.18 28.80
C LEU A 650 8.34 8.18 28.20
N LEU A 651 9.52 8.32 28.81
CA LEU A 651 10.57 9.24 28.38
C LEU A 651 11.01 9.07 26.90
N PRO A 652 11.16 7.85 26.34
CA PRO A 652 11.64 7.67 24.97
C PRO A 652 10.59 7.97 23.90
N LEU A 653 9.29 7.93 24.23
CA LEU A 653 8.21 8.00 23.23
C LEU A 653 8.32 9.20 22.27
N PRO A 654 8.57 10.44 22.73
CA PRO A 654 8.72 11.58 21.81
C PRO A 654 9.91 11.41 20.85
N PHE A 655 10.98 10.76 21.30
CA PHE A 655 12.18 10.51 20.50
C PHE A 655 11.98 9.36 19.52
N GLU A 656 11.17 8.35 19.85
CA GLU A 656 10.78 7.29 18.91
C GLU A 656 9.92 7.85 17.78
N VAL A 657 8.95 8.70 18.11
CA VAL A 657 8.09 9.39 17.13
C VAL A 657 8.96 10.28 16.22
N PHE A 658 9.90 11.01 16.80
CA PHE A 658 10.84 11.83 16.02
C PHE A 658 11.72 10.96 15.10
N ALA A 659 12.36 9.91 15.62
CA ALA A 659 13.21 9.02 14.84
C ALA A 659 12.44 8.26 13.75
N SER A 660 11.19 7.87 14.00
CA SER A 660 10.33 7.22 13.02
C SER A 660 9.93 8.18 11.90
N SER A 661 9.67 9.45 12.21
CA SER A 661 9.42 10.50 11.21
C SER A 661 10.63 10.70 10.29
N LEU A 662 11.85 10.70 10.84
CA LEU A 662 13.10 10.78 10.06
C LEU A 662 13.30 9.53 9.19
N SER A 663 13.00 8.34 9.72
CA SER A 663 13.12 7.09 8.96
C SER A 663 12.13 6.96 7.81
N SER A 664 10.93 7.54 7.96
CA SER A 664 9.85 7.47 6.96
C SER A 664 9.92 8.60 5.93
N GLY A 665 10.45 9.77 6.29
CA GLY A 665 10.64 10.92 5.39
C GLY A 665 11.63 10.68 4.24
N CYS A 666 12.51 9.69 4.34
CA CYS A 666 13.46 9.32 3.27
C CYS A 666 12.83 8.52 2.11
N GLY A 667 11.50 8.45 2.02
CA GLY A 667 10.75 7.94 0.87
C GLY A 667 10.83 8.82 -0.39
N PHE A 668 11.58 9.94 -0.38
CA PHE A 668 11.93 10.62 -1.62
C PHE A 668 12.92 9.76 -2.40
N ARG A 669 12.45 9.29 -3.55
CA ARG A 669 13.08 8.40 -4.55
C ARG A 669 14.37 8.96 -5.20
N SER A 670 15.13 9.78 -4.48
CA SER A 670 16.36 10.44 -4.92
C SER A 670 17.58 9.68 -4.41
N ARG A 671 18.18 8.90 -5.32
CA ARG A 671 19.64 8.62 -5.40
C ARG A 671 20.33 8.12 -4.12
N ALA A 672 20.11 6.83 -3.83
CA ALA A 672 20.76 6.07 -2.77
C ALA A 672 22.27 5.82 -2.98
N LYS A 673 23.13 6.85 -2.98
CA LYS A 673 24.58 6.61 -2.96
C LYS A 673 25.43 7.31 -1.90
N ASP A 674 24.96 8.37 -1.22
CA ASP A 674 25.80 9.06 -0.21
C ASP A 674 25.16 9.31 1.18
N ASP A 675 23.86 9.04 1.39
CA ASP A 675 23.19 9.42 2.66
C ASP A 675 23.27 8.40 3.80
N THR A 676 23.83 7.21 3.60
CA THR A 676 23.95 6.20 4.68
C THR A 676 24.92 6.59 5.79
N ASN A 677 25.77 7.60 5.56
CA ASN A 677 26.76 8.03 6.54
C ASN A 677 26.16 9.00 7.56
N PHE A 678 25.25 9.90 7.17
CA PHE A 678 24.76 10.95 8.08
C PHE A 678 23.85 10.41 9.18
N SER A 679 22.92 9.49 8.87
CA SER A 679 22.03 8.90 9.88
C SER A 679 22.78 8.01 10.89
N LYS A 680 23.81 7.29 10.43
CA LYS A 680 24.73 6.54 11.29
C LYS A 680 25.59 7.47 12.16
N LEU A 681 26.06 8.59 11.60
CA LEU A 681 26.83 9.59 12.35
C LEU A 681 25.98 10.29 13.41
N LEU A 682 24.72 10.60 13.10
CA LEU A 682 23.81 11.28 14.03
C LEU A 682 23.37 10.35 15.16
N SER A 683 22.91 9.13 14.83
CA SER A 683 22.50 8.15 15.86
C SER A 683 23.69 7.67 16.71
N GLY A 684 24.83 7.39 16.07
CA GLY A 684 26.08 7.05 16.76
C GLY A 684 26.65 8.20 17.59
N GLY A 685 26.54 9.44 17.09
CA GLY A 685 27.02 10.65 17.77
C GLY A 685 26.20 10.96 19.03
N VAL A 686 24.88 10.87 18.97
CA VAL A 686 24.03 11.07 20.15
C VAL A 686 24.22 9.93 21.16
N GLY A 687 24.36 8.67 20.71
CA GLY A 687 24.67 7.53 21.57
C GLY A 687 26.04 7.66 22.27
N ALA A 688 27.07 8.11 21.55
CA ALA A 688 28.40 8.34 22.12
C ALA A 688 28.43 9.55 23.08
N ALA A 689 27.71 10.63 22.77
CA ALA A 689 27.58 11.79 23.64
C ALA A 689 26.85 11.45 24.94
N ALA A 690 25.77 10.68 24.85
CA ALA A 690 25.05 10.10 25.98
C ALA A 690 25.98 9.30 26.91
N LEU A 691 26.82 8.43 26.34
CA LEU A 691 27.79 7.63 27.09
C LEU A 691 28.91 8.47 27.71
N LEU A 692 29.39 9.51 27.01
CA LEU A 692 30.39 10.44 27.54
C LEU A 692 29.84 11.28 28.70
N ILE A 693 28.60 11.76 28.61
CA ILE A 693 27.95 12.53 29.67
C ILE A 693 27.74 11.66 30.92
N ALA A 694 27.27 10.42 30.74
CA ALA A 694 27.12 9.46 31.85
C ALA A 694 28.48 9.02 32.44
N GLY A 695 29.54 8.95 31.63
CA GLY A 695 30.86 8.51 32.07
C GLY A 695 31.72 9.59 32.76
N LEU A 696 31.44 10.88 32.53
CA LEU A 696 32.29 11.99 32.97
C LEU A 696 31.83 12.70 34.27
N GLN A 697 30.73 12.28 34.91
CA GLN A 697 30.32 12.92 36.17
C GLN A 697 31.28 12.57 37.33
N PRO A 698 31.86 13.57 38.03
CA PRO A 698 32.81 13.34 39.10
C PRO A 698 32.16 12.60 40.28
N ARG A 699 32.70 11.42 40.61
CA ARG A 699 32.21 10.48 41.63
C ARG A 699 32.47 10.87 43.09
N ASN A 700 33.08 12.03 43.33
CA ASN A 700 33.55 12.38 44.66
C ASN A 700 32.92 13.71 45.09
N VAL A 701 32.43 13.73 46.33
CA VAL A 701 31.80 14.83 47.08
C VAL A 701 30.26 14.79 47.04
N VAL A 702 29.63 14.48 48.19
CA VAL A 702 28.66 15.30 48.94
C VAL A 702 28.02 14.42 50.06
N GLY A 703 27.76 15.03 51.23
CA GLY A 703 27.14 14.45 52.44
C GLY A 703 25.64 14.14 52.30
N GLU A 704 24.82 14.30 53.35
CA GLU A 704 23.39 13.88 53.37
C GLU A 704 22.50 14.46 52.24
N GLU A 705 22.81 15.65 51.69
CA GLU A 705 22.16 16.17 50.45
C GLU A 705 22.55 15.39 49.18
N GLY A 706 23.60 14.59 49.26
CA GLY A 706 24.24 13.84 48.18
C GLY A 706 23.47 12.58 47.77
N GLU A 707 22.66 11.98 48.66
CA GLU A 707 21.90 10.78 48.31
C GLU A 707 20.80 11.07 47.27
N PHE A 708 20.09 12.19 47.44
CA PHE A 708 19.08 12.62 46.49
C PHE A 708 19.69 13.05 45.15
N LEU A 709 20.79 13.81 45.18
CA LEU A 709 21.50 14.21 43.97
C LEU A 709 22.07 12.98 43.23
N ALA A 710 22.65 12.02 43.96
CA ALA A 710 23.12 10.77 43.40
C ALA A 710 21.97 9.98 42.77
N LEU A 711 20.79 9.94 43.39
CA LEU A 711 19.63 9.31 42.79
C LEU A 711 19.19 10.00 41.49
N ILE A 712 19.12 11.34 41.48
CA ILE A 712 18.78 12.09 40.25
C ILE A 712 19.79 11.77 39.15
N THR A 713 21.09 11.78 39.46
CA THR A 713 22.14 11.40 38.51
C THR A 713 21.90 10.00 37.96
N ARG A 714 21.64 9.01 38.81
CA ARG A 714 21.34 7.63 38.38
C ARG A 714 20.11 7.58 37.46
N ILE A 715 19.02 8.25 37.83
CA ILE A 715 17.79 8.29 37.01
C ILE A 715 18.06 8.96 35.65
N CYS A 716 18.82 10.05 35.62
CA CYS A 716 19.22 10.74 34.39
C CYS A 716 20.08 9.84 33.49
N GLU A 717 21.06 9.12 34.04
CA GLU A 717 21.89 8.16 33.30
C GLU A 717 21.02 7.06 32.65
N LEU A 718 20.12 6.45 33.43
CA LEU A 718 19.21 5.42 32.91
C LEU A 718 18.23 6.00 31.86
N GLY A 719 17.74 7.22 32.07
CA GLY A 719 16.88 7.93 31.13
C GLY A 719 17.57 8.21 29.80
N ILE A 720 18.84 8.62 29.83
CA ILE A 720 19.68 8.81 28.64
C ILE A 720 19.82 7.51 27.85
N LEU A 721 20.07 6.37 28.52
CA LEU A 721 20.13 5.06 27.86
C LEU A 721 18.80 4.71 27.17
N MET A 722 17.66 4.99 27.83
CA MET A 722 16.33 4.74 27.27
C MET A 722 16.04 5.61 26.04
N ILE A 723 16.45 6.89 26.05
CA ILE A 723 16.35 7.77 24.88
C ILE A 723 17.18 7.23 23.72
N ALA A 724 18.43 6.83 23.98
CA ALA A 724 19.31 6.26 22.95
C ALA A 724 18.71 5.00 22.31
N LEU A 725 18.14 4.10 23.13
CA LEU A 725 17.43 2.92 22.63
C LEU A 725 16.18 3.27 21.82
N GLY A 726 15.41 4.27 22.25
CA GLY A 726 14.23 4.75 21.54
C GLY A 726 14.56 5.28 20.15
N MET A 727 15.63 6.05 20.01
CA MET A 727 16.07 6.53 18.69
C MET A 727 16.59 5.42 17.77
N ALA A 728 17.25 4.39 18.32
CA ALA A 728 17.77 3.26 17.55
C ALA A 728 16.68 2.29 17.06
N ALA A 729 15.50 2.32 17.70
CA ALA A 729 14.41 1.37 17.48
C ALA A 729 13.86 1.33 16.05
N PRO A 730 13.49 2.46 15.41
CA PRO A 730 12.85 2.43 14.09
C PRO A 730 13.80 1.90 13.01
N PHE A 731 15.09 2.21 13.11
CA PHE A 731 16.11 1.76 12.16
C PHE A 731 16.27 0.23 12.18
N ASN A 732 16.37 -0.37 13.36
CA ASN A 732 16.45 -1.83 13.51
C ASN A 732 15.18 -2.55 13.03
N ALA A 733 14.00 -1.94 13.23
CA ALA A 733 12.73 -2.49 12.77
C ALA A 733 12.63 -2.51 11.24
N SER A 734 13.04 -1.43 10.57
CA SER A 734 13.02 -1.33 9.11
C SER A 734 13.91 -2.39 8.44
N LYS A 735 15.09 -2.66 9.02
CA LYS A 735 16.04 -3.68 8.56
C LYS A 735 15.46 -5.09 8.61
N LEU A 736 14.67 -5.42 9.64
CA LEU A 736 14.10 -6.76 9.83
C LEU A 736 13.14 -7.16 8.69
N TYR A 737 12.34 -6.23 8.18
CA TYR A 737 11.37 -6.50 7.10
C TYR A 737 11.98 -6.58 5.70
N GLN A 738 13.23 -6.15 5.53
CA GLN A 738 13.95 -6.35 4.27
C GLN A 738 14.39 -7.81 4.06
N GLN A 739 14.28 -8.65 5.10
CA GLN A 739 14.70 -10.06 5.03
C GLN A 739 13.68 -10.92 4.29
N LYS A 740 14.19 -11.89 3.51
CA LYS A 740 13.37 -12.85 2.76
C LYS A 740 12.49 -13.71 3.68
N ASP A 741 12.97 -14.01 4.88
CA ASP A 741 12.28 -14.83 5.89
C ASP A 741 11.81 -13.98 7.10
N ALA A 742 11.34 -12.76 6.85
CA ALA A 742 10.98 -11.80 7.91
C ALA A 742 10.07 -12.44 8.99
N GLU A 743 9.04 -13.20 8.60
CA GLU A 743 8.13 -13.85 9.56
C GLU A 743 8.83 -14.81 10.53
N ARG A 744 9.74 -15.67 10.02
CA ARG A 744 10.50 -16.60 10.86
C ARG A 744 11.48 -15.85 11.75
N SER A 745 12.20 -14.88 11.19
CA SER A 745 13.14 -14.04 11.94
C SER A 745 12.44 -13.26 13.05
N ILE A 746 11.22 -12.78 12.82
CA ILE A 746 10.39 -12.09 13.81
C ILE A 746 10.02 -13.03 14.96
N VAL A 747 9.56 -14.25 14.67
CA VAL A 747 9.17 -15.20 15.73
C VAL A 747 10.36 -15.52 16.63
N VAL A 748 11.53 -15.80 16.05
CA VAL A 748 12.76 -16.05 16.81
C VAL A 748 13.15 -14.83 17.64
N LEU A 749 13.09 -13.63 17.05
CA LEU A 749 13.39 -12.40 17.76
C LEU A 749 12.45 -12.19 18.95
N GLU A 750 11.15 -12.40 18.81
CA GLU A 750 10.21 -12.25 19.94
C GLU A 750 10.46 -13.26 21.05
N TRP A 751 10.92 -14.48 20.73
CA TRP A 751 11.32 -15.46 21.75
C TRP A 751 12.57 -14.99 22.49
N LEU A 752 13.59 -14.53 21.76
CA LEU A 752 14.80 -13.99 22.38
C LEU A 752 14.49 -12.78 23.26
N LYS A 753 13.65 -11.85 22.78
CA LYS A 753 13.18 -10.71 23.59
C LYS A 753 12.46 -11.16 24.86
N ALA A 754 11.61 -12.16 24.79
CA ALA A 754 10.87 -12.67 25.94
C ALA A 754 11.79 -13.30 26.99
N TYR A 755 12.68 -14.20 26.58
CA TYR A 755 13.50 -14.97 27.50
C TYR A 755 14.81 -14.28 27.87
N ALA A 756 15.62 -13.92 26.88
CA ALA A 756 16.90 -13.25 27.12
C ALA A 756 16.71 -11.77 27.46
N GLY A 757 15.66 -11.12 26.95
CA GLY A 757 15.36 -9.72 27.29
C GLY A 757 14.58 -9.59 28.61
N ARG A 758 13.29 -9.96 28.59
CA ARG A 758 12.33 -9.62 29.66
C ARG A 758 12.41 -10.50 30.89
N LEU A 759 12.76 -11.77 30.74
CA LEU A 759 12.94 -12.67 31.87
C LEU A 759 14.32 -12.53 32.49
N LEU A 760 15.39 -12.62 31.69
CA LEU A 760 16.76 -12.56 32.19
C LEU A 760 17.21 -11.14 32.60
N GLY A 761 16.70 -10.08 31.95
CA GLY A 761 17.06 -8.69 32.25
C GLY A 761 16.85 -8.31 33.71
N PRO A 762 15.63 -8.40 34.26
CA PRO A 762 15.38 -8.09 35.67
C PRO A 762 16.18 -8.99 36.62
N PHE A 763 16.32 -10.28 36.31
CA PHE A 763 17.09 -11.22 37.11
C PHE A 763 18.56 -10.83 37.20
N ALA A 764 19.20 -10.59 36.05
CA ALA A 764 20.60 -10.17 35.97
C ALA A 764 20.82 -8.82 36.65
N ALA A 765 19.91 -7.87 36.46
CA ALA A 765 19.98 -6.55 37.08
C ALA A 765 19.91 -6.62 38.60
N VAL A 766 18.92 -7.30 39.18
CA VAL A 766 18.81 -7.42 40.64
C VAL A 766 20.02 -8.15 41.22
N LEU A 767 20.44 -9.24 40.58
CA LEU A 767 21.61 -10.02 41.02
C LEU A 767 22.89 -9.18 41.01
N MET A 768 23.22 -8.57 39.87
CA MET A 768 24.41 -7.75 39.73
C MET A 768 24.38 -6.52 40.65
N TYR A 769 23.21 -5.88 40.81
CA TYR A 769 23.07 -4.74 41.71
C TYR A 769 23.30 -5.15 43.16
N SER A 770 22.70 -6.26 43.61
CA SER A 770 22.87 -6.78 44.97
C SER A 770 24.31 -7.18 45.29
N TYR A 771 25.05 -7.74 44.33
CA TYR A 771 26.41 -8.22 44.55
C TYR A 771 27.50 -7.19 44.28
N ALA A 772 27.31 -6.32 43.29
CA ALA A 772 28.36 -5.44 42.77
C ALA A 772 27.98 -3.94 42.78
N GLY A 773 26.75 -3.62 43.17
CA GLY A 773 26.23 -2.25 43.22
C GLY A 773 25.83 -1.68 41.86
N TYR A 774 25.46 -0.40 41.85
CA TYR A 774 24.94 0.29 40.67
C TYR A 774 25.97 0.40 39.52
N GLY A 775 27.23 0.70 39.83
CA GLY A 775 28.26 0.99 38.82
C GLY A 775 28.48 -0.13 37.78
N PRO A 776 28.71 -1.39 38.21
CA PRO A 776 28.85 -2.52 37.29
C PRO A 776 27.59 -2.78 36.46
N VAL A 777 26.40 -2.58 37.04
CA VAL A 777 25.13 -2.70 36.29
C VAL A 777 25.04 -1.65 35.20
N LEU A 778 25.29 -0.38 35.53
CA LEU A 778 25.31 0.71 34.57
C LEU A 778 26.30 0.44 33.44
N CYS A 779 27.51 -0.05 33.75
CA CYS A 779 28.52 -0.39 32.75
C CYS A 779 28.01 -1.42 31.73
N VAL A 780 27.37 -2.50 32.20
CA VAL A 780 26.75 -3.52 31.33
C VAL A 780 25.64 -2.91 30.47
N LEU A 781 24.78 -2.07 31.05
CA LEU A 781 23.69 -1.41 30.32
C LEU A 781 24.20 -0.41 29.28
N CYS A 782 25.29 0.32 29.58
CA CYS A 782 25.96 1.22 28.64
C CYS A 782 26.56 0.46 27.45
N ILE A 783 27.29 -0.63 27.69
CA ILE A 783 27.86 -1.48 26.63
C ILE A 783 26.75 -2.08 25.76
N ALA A 784 25.69 -2.58 26.39
CA ALA A 784 24.53 -3.12 25.70
C ALA A 784 23.82 -2.05 24.83
N THR A 785 23.67 -0.83 25.35
CA THR A 785 23.07 0.28 24.60
C THR A 785 23.95 0.71 23.43
N ALA A 786 25.27 0.81 23.63
CA ALA A 786 26.23 1.10 22.58
C ALA A 786 26.14 0.07 21.43
N LEU A 787 26.04 -1.22 21.76
CA LEU A 787 25.86 -2.29 20.79
C LEU A 787 24.58 -2.12 19.97
N VAL A 788 23.46 -1.76 20.62
CA VAL A 788 22.18 -1.50 19.91
C VAL A 788 22.30 -0.28 18.99
N THR A 789 22.93 0.81 19.43
CA THR A 789 23.10 2.03 18.63
C THR A 789 24.06 1.84 17.47
N LEU A 790 25.12 1.02 17.62
CA LEU A 790 26.08 0.73 16.55
C LEU A 790 25.51 -0.21 15.47
N THR A 791 24.49 -0.99 15.82
CA THR A 791 23.86 -1.95 14.90
C THR A 791 22.62 -1.36 14.20
N ALA A 792 22.00 -0.34 14.80
CA ALA A 792 21.01 0.53 14.16
C ALA A 792 21.62 1.25 12.95
#